data_AF-A0A9J6CK59-F1
#
_entry.id   AF-A0A9J6CK59-F1
#
_cell.length_a   1.000
_cell.length_b   1.000
_cell.length_c   1.000
_cell.angle_alpha   90.00
_cell.angle_beta   90.00
_cell.angle_gamma   90.00
#
_symmetry.space_group_name_H-M   'P 1'
#
loop_
_entity.id
_entity.type
_entity.pdbx_description
1 polymer ?
#
loop_
_entity_poly.entity_id
_entity_poly.type
_entity_poly.pdbx_seq_one_letter_code
_entity_poly.pdbx_strand_id
1 'polypeptide(L)'
;MPLTRSKRKSCDDEQIPTKIKSVELVKTNNRESLLRQKSTEQQNPHSQQDLNMKIQNTKNVNIPIAQTNPTQLFTQANPEQAIIMLKTIRKVLSKNFKNVKERLELDVTPNCLFDRKVCIETHNLKSSMMKASGNDSYTARTYLSEDRHYQFFHFVRHFIIGLGQFPGIDVCTQILQTLLSHKSNEVMQFSSVYIVSELYSLFRTIIHKFPPCQLRKEYLSMFLAPFTVVGFNEKKKIIPTVVDLIYDQIFTKERNDINKEKQNIDIDYGNDFNKNFYIWDVKFNEIPKFSKLSREDRLERLFLTLDLLLCILEHDLAIFMVKYSHKFGAATSSNMQKPLICSSVWENHESVVLVNNLIKKVVSVYITMNEMNYPKDKIKIISRFLSLIANIINMYEYTDTKINYPAYKNYTLDLSREIQKQVESSIRYSMNLYIKVIKNFRSSLLRMLLAHHLYTKISGENQQISLSIPFNAIHNRYLDHFSEFEDKEVTNNELYPVHTIKKELKKVKISRNNYLKLLLLYTEAVSSYYQLKNCVIEIKKEVDNREILTQLEDKFALTVFNKNDFLERVKNIDLNEKVLLRDIDIEYSNSIHVQLTKQECFFYRLELRNFLMLRKVVSQSENYLGTVMFNEWMEILRM
;
A
#
# COMPACT_ATOMS: atom_id res chain seq x y z
N MET A 1 -41.21 37.47 -41.00
CA MET A 1 -42.51 37.92 -40.42
C MET A 1 -43.62 37.10 -41.07
N PRO A 2 -44.75 36.76 -40.41
CA PRO A 2 -45.15 36.76 -38.98
C PRO A 2 -45.35 35.31 -38.43
N LEU A 3 -45.26 34.93 -37.14
CA LEU A 3 -45.95 35.27 -35.87
C LEU A 3 -47.42 34.82 -35.72
N THR A 4 -47.66 33.82 -34.85
CA THR A 4 -48.75 33.67 -33.84
C THR A 4 -48.39 32.41 -32.99
N ARG A 5 -48.29 32.32 -31.65
CA ARG A 5 -48.85 32.90 -30.41
C ARG A 5 -50.23 32.35 -29.99
N SER A 6 -50.23 31.50 -28.94
CA SER A 6 -51.35 31.21 -28.02
C SER A 6 -50.76 30.73 -26.68
N LYS A 7 -50.62 31.57 -25.64
CA LYS A 7 -51.54 31.84 -24.49
C LYS A 7 -51.98 30.58 -23.72
N ARG A 8 -51.35 30.30 -22.58
CA ARG A 8 -51.73 30.63 -21.18
C ARG A 8 -52.91 29.79 -20.62
N LYS A 9 -52.66 29.07 -19.52
CA LYS A 9 -53.44 29.20 -18.27
C LYS A 9 -52.66 28.67 -17.05
N SER A 10 -52.54 29.57 -16.08
CA SER A 10 -52.09 29.42 -14.70
C SER A 10 -53.21 28.87 -13.82
N CYS A 11 -52.83 28.22 -12.72
CA CYS A 11 -53.48 28.37 -11.40
C CYS A 11 -52.46 27.98 -10.33
N ASP A 12 -52.13 28.98 -9.49
CA ASP A 12 -51.52 28.85 -8.18
C ASP A 12 -52.50 28.15 -7.22
N ASP A 13 -51.98 27.46 -6.19
CA ASP A 13 -52.17 27.88 -4.80
C ASP A 13 -51.47 26.94 -3.80
N GLU A 14 -50.57 27.57 -3.06
CA GLU A 14 -50.16 27.42 -1.67
C GLU A 14 -50.70 26.25 -0.82
N GLN A 15 -49.79 25.60 -0.08
CA GLN A 15 -49.85 25.58 1.39
C GLN A 15 -48.53 25.15 2.04
N ILE A 16 -48.03 26.05 2.88
CA ILE A 16 -46.92 25.91 3.85
C ILE A 16 -47.44 25.11 5.06
N PRO A 17 -46.57 24.35 5.78
CA PRO A 17 -46.37 24.74 7.17
C PRO A 17 -44.91 24.65 7.63
N THR A 18 -44.40 25.79 8.09
CA THR A 18 -43.34 25.95 9.07
C THR A 18 -43.72 25.33 10.41
N LYS A 19 -42.80 24.59 11.04
CA LYS A 19 -42.68 24.54 12.50
C LYS A 19 -41.23 24.35 12.94
N ILE A 20 -40.66 25.49 13.34
CA ILE A 20 -39.42 25.63 14.10
C ILE A 20 -39.68 25.13 15.52
N LYS A 21 -38.79 24.27 16.04
CA LYS A 21 -38.58 24.11 17.49
C LYS A 21 -37.10 24.30 17.78
N SER A 22 -36.79 25.51 18.24
CA SER A 22 -35.58 25.87 18.97
C SER A 22 -35.58 25.16 20.33
N VAL A 23 -34.47 24.49 20.66
CA VAL A 23 -34.17 24.07 22.04
C VAL A 23 -33.03 24.93 22.55
N GLU A 24 -33.36 25.64 23.62
CA GLU A 24 -32.50 26.49 24.43
C GLU A 24 -31.36 25.66 25.06
N LEU A 25 -30.13 26.18 24.99
CA LEU A 25 -29.05 25.70 25.87
C LEU A 25 -28.79 26.77 26.94
N VAL A 26 -29.22 26.40 28.14
CA VAL A 26 -29.11 27.11 29.40
C VAL A 26 -27.65 27.40 29.73
N LYS A 27 -27.36 28.68 29.97
CA LYS A 27 -26.18 29.15 30.69
C LYS A 27 -26.45 29.04 32.19
N THR A 28 -25.57 28.37 32.93
CA THR A 28 -25.41 28.58 34.37
C THR A 28 -23.94 28.80 34.71
N ASN A 29 -23.72 29.90 35.41
CA ASN A 29 -22.48 30.41 35.99
C ASN A 29 -22.20 29.78 37.37
N ASN A 30 -21.02 30.17 37.90
CA ASN A 30 -20.56 30.23 39.31
C ASN A 30 -19.74 29.03 39.79
N ARG A 31 -18.66 29.18 40.57
CA ARG A 31 -17.87 30.31 41.11
C ARG A 31 -16.59 29.67 41.73
N GLU A 32 -15.41 30.30 41.68
CA GLU A 32 -14.69 30.93 42.82
C GLU A 32 -14.67 30.07 44.12
N SER A 33 -13.58 29.87 44.88
CA SER A 33 -12.37 30.67 45.12
C SER A 33 -11.48 30.04 46.22
N LEU A 34 -10.31 30.67 46.42
CA LEU A 34 -9.42 30.71 47.61
C LEU A 34 -8.39 29.57 47.80
N LEU A 35 -7.07 29.79 47.89
CA LEU A 35 -6.17 30.76 48.56
C LEU A 35 -5.53 30.19 49.85
N ARG A 36 -4.24 30.50 50.00
CA ARG A 36 -3.39 30.55 51.24
C ARG A 36 -2.83 29.20 51.72
N GLN A 37 -1.62 29.11 52.31
CA GLN A 37 -0.47 30.00 52.56
C GLN A 37 0.59 29.14 53.29
N LYS A 38 1.89 29.50 53.12
CA LYS A 38 2.95 29.53 54.17
C LYS A 38 3.36 28.19 54.82
N SER A 39 4.61 27.93 55.22
CA SER A 39 5.86 28.71 55.32
C SER A 39 6.95 27.80 55.92
N THR A 40 8.23 28.15 55.70
CA THR A 40 9.40 28.09 56.65
C THR A 40 9.80 26.72 57.23
N GLU A 41 11.05 26.36 57.55
CA GLU A 41 12.35 27.01 57.66
C GLU A 41 13.43 25.92 57.90
N GLN A 42 14.68 26.27 57.55
CA GLN A 42 15.94 25.97 58.26
C GLN A 42 16.26 24.54 58.76
N GLN A 43 17.42 24.00 58.37
CA GLN A 43 18.68 24.08 59.15
C GLN A 43 19.72 23.10 58.55
N ASN A 44 20.82 23.68 58.06
CA ASN A 44 22.16 23.08 58.05
C ASN A 44 22.73 23.19 59.47
N PRO A 45 23.68 22.33 59.91
CA PRO A 45 25.08 22.69 59.68
C PRO A 45 26.12 21.54 59.57
N HIS A 46 27.22 21.90 58.89
CA HIS A 46 28.65 21.58 59.11
C HIS A 46 29.17 20.17 59.45
N SER A 47 30.13 19.71 58.62
CA SER A 47 31.59 19.57 58.92
C SER A 47 32.28 18.93 57.68
N GLN A 48 33.29 19.52 57.01
CA GLN A 48 34.74 19.61 57.35
C GLN A 48 35.30 18.25 57.81
N GLN A 49 36.28 17.58 57.21
CA GLN A 49 37.59 18.03 56.68
C GLN A 49 38.32 16.87 55.96
N ASP A 50 39.23 17.27 55.04
CA ASP A 50 40.56 16.74 54.73
C ASP A 50 40.83 15.23 54.49
N LEU A 51 41.38 14.90 53.30
CA LEU A 51 42.84 14.66 53.17
C LEU A 51 43.28 14.42 51.71
N ASN A 52 44.30 15.19 51.33
CA ASN A 52 45.12 15.07 50.13
C ASN A 52 46.10 13.89 50.23
N MET A 53 46.45 13.26 49.10
CA MET A 53 47.80 13.30 48.50
C MET A 53 48.04 12.21 47.43
N LYS A 54 48.51 12.68 46.25
CA LYS A 54 49.66 12.22 45.42
C LYS A 54 49.67 10.78 44.84
N ILE A 55 50.31 10.44 43.70
CA ILE A 55 50.96 11.08 42.55
C ILE A 55 51.17 9.92 41.53
N GLN A 56 50.99 10.23 40.24
CA GLN A 56 51.62 9.70 39.01
C GLN A 56 52.11 8.23 38.94
N ASN A 57 51.68 7.53 37.89
CA ASN A 57 52.62 7.02 36.87
C ASN A 57 51.92 6.62 35.56
N THR A 58 52.41 7.21 34.47
CA THR A 58 52.09 6.91 33.07
C THR A 58 52.93 5.74 32.56
N LYS A 59 52.32 4.80 31.81
CA LYS A 59 52.62 4.50 30.38
C LYS A 59 52.20 3.07 29.99
N ASN A 60 51.39 3.03 28.93
CA ASN A 60 51.29 2.04 27.85
C ASN A 60 51.12 0.55 28.20
N VAL A 61 50.05 -0.06 27.69
CA VAL A 61 50.10 -0.93 26.48
C VAL A 61 48.72 -1.59 26.27
N ASN A 62 48.35 -1.73 25.00
CA ASN A 62 47.23 -2.47 24.39
C ASN A 62 45.85 -1.79 24.33
N ILE A 63 45.58 -1.21 23.16
CA ILE A 63 44.26 -0.91 22.65
C ILE A 63 43.74 -2.18 21.96
N PRO A 64 42.70 -2.87 22.48
CA PRO A 64 41.80 -3.62 21.63
C PRO A 64 40.84 -2.61 20.99
N ILE A 65 40.71 -2.65 19.67
CA ILE A 65 39.69 -1.92 18.92
C ILE A 65 38.32 -2.45 19.40
N ALA A 66 37.73 -1.75 20.38
CA ALA A 66 36.40 -2.07 20.90
C ALA A 66 35.37 -1.58 19.90
N GLN A 67 34.66 -2.52 19.28
CA GLN A 67 33.43 -2.25 18.53
C GLN A 67 32.42 -1.63 19.50
N THR A 68 32.14 -0.34 19.35
CA THR A 68 31.17 0.39 20.17
C THR A 68 29.77 -0.17 19.95
N ASN A 69 29.17 -0.69 21.03
CA ASN A 69 27.83 -1.25 21.01
C ASN A 69 26.79 -0.12 20.94
N PRO A 70 25.90 -0.07 19.92
CA PRO A 70 24.86 0.95 19.79
C PRO A 70 23.87 1.01 20.98
N THR A 71 23.89 0.00 21.85
CA THR A 71 22.98 -0.15 22.98
C THR A 71 23.29 0.81 24.14
N GLN A 72 24.52 1.31 24.28
CA GLN A 72 24.91 2.22 25.38
C GLN A 72 24.33 3.64 25.22
N LEU A 73 24.07 4.08 23.99
CA LEU A 73 23.44 5.38 23.65
C LEU A 73 22.02 5.56 24.21
N PHE A 74 21.31 4.47 24.53
CA PHE A 74 19.89 4.52 24.90
C PHE A 74 19.61 4.38 26.40
N THR A 75 20.62 4.05 27.20
CA THR A 75 20.48 3.74 28.63
C THR A 75 20.77 4.91 29.57
N GLN A 76 21.45 5.97 29.12
CA GLN A 76 21.69 7.19 29.91
C GLN A 76 21.58 8.43 29.02
N ALA A 77 20.36 8.87 28.73
CA ALA A 77 20.18 10.04 27.88
C ALA A 77 20.35 11.34 28.71
N ASN A 78 21.50 12.00 28.54
CA ASN A 78 21.60 13.44 28.72
C ASN A 78 20.41 14.09 27.97
N PRO A 79 19.68 15.06 28.56
CA PRO A 79 18.55 15.74 27.90
C PRO A 79 18.87 16.22 26.47
N GLU A 80 20.12 16.59 26.19
CA GLU A 80 20.58 16.99 24.85
C GLU A 80 20.53 15.84 23.83
N GLN A 81 20.95 14.62 24.21
CA GLN A 81 20.89 13.44 23.35
C GLN A 81 19.44 13.03 23.04
N ALA A 82 18.53 13.18 24.00
CA ALA A 82 17.11 12.96 23.78
C ALA A 82 16.53 13.95 22.76
N ILE A 83 16.93 15.23 22.81
CA ILE A 83 16.52 16.24 21.84
C ILE A 83 17.04 15.92 20.43
N ILE A 84 18.31 15.53 20.31
CA ILE A 84 18.92 15.13 19.04
C ILE A 84 18.16 13.95 18.44
N MET A 85 17.91 12.90 19.23
CA MET A 85 17.17 11.72 18.80
C MET A 85 15.78 12.09 18.25
N LEU A 86 15.03 12.95 18.94
CA LEU A 86 13.70 13.37 18.51
C LEU A 86 13.73 14.21 17.23
N LYS A 87 14.71 15.12 17.10
CA LYS A 87 14.92 15.88 15.86
C LYS A 87 15.25 14.94 14.69
N THR A 88 16.06 13.91 14.92
CA THR A 88 16.41 12.91 13.91
C THR A 88 15.24 12.02 13.52
N ILE A 89 14.44 11.53 14.47
CA ILE A 89 13.22 10.77 14.16
C ILE A 89 12.28 11.62 13.31
N ARG A 90 12.04 12.88 13.69
CA ARG A 90 11.19 13.80 12.93
C ARG A 90 11.73 14.01 11.50
N LYS A 91 13.04 14.15 11.33
CA LYS A 91 13.72 14.27 10.02
C LYS A 91 13.47 13.03 9.17
N VAL A 92 13.67 11.83 9.71
CA VAL A 92 13.45 10.54 9.02
C VAL A 92 11.99 10.37 8.61
N LEU A 93 11.06 10.62 9.53
CA LEU A 93 9.63 10.49 9.24
C LEU A 93 9.14 11.53 8.22
N SER A 94 9.65 12.75 8.28
CA SER A 94 9.33 13.78 7.28
C SER A 94 9.87 13.42 5.90
N LYS A 95 11.08 12.84 5.84
CA LYS A 95 11.66 12.32 4.60
C LYS A 95 10.83 11.16 4.05
N ASN A 96 10.47 10.19 4.89
CA ASN A 96 9.67 9.04 4.47
C ASN A 96 8.27 9.45 4.02
N PHE A 97 7.61 10.37 4.74
CA PHE A 97 6.28 10.88 4.37
C PHE A 97 6.28 11.48 2.95
N LYS A 98 7.35 12.22 2.60
CA LYS A 98 7.56 12.81 1.27
C LYS A 98 8.01 11.79 0.22
N ASN A 99 8.60 10.67 0.64
CA ASN A 99 9.07 9.61 -0.26
C ASN A 99 7.91 8.73 -0.76
N VAL A 100 7.12 9.28 -1.68
CA VAL A 100 5.94 8.60 -2.22
C VAL A 100 6.31 7.29 -2.94
N LYS A 101 7.50 7.20 -3.54
CA LYS A 101 8.00 5.98 -4.18
C LYS A 101 8.07 4.82 -3.19
N GLU A 102 8.71 5.03 -2.04
CA GLU A 102 8.84 4.00 -1.00
C GLU A 102 7.50 3.69 -0.36
N ARG A 103 6.66 4.70 -0.12
CA ARG A 103 5.36 4.51 0.54
C ARG A 103 4.34 3.72 -0.28
N LEU A 104 4.28 3.99 -1.58
CA LEU A 104 3.46 3.20 -2.51
C LEU A 104 4.16 1.92 -2.94
N GLU A 105 5.45 1.78 -2.60
CA GLU A 105 6.35 0.74 -3.08
C GLU A 105 6.23 0.60 -4.60
N LEU A 106 6.53 1.65 -5.36
CA LEU A 106 6.35 1.62 -6.81
C LEU A 106 7.38 0.70 -7.48
N ASP A 107 6.92 -0.29 -8.24
CA ASP A 107 7.79 -1.13 -9.06
C ASP A 107 8.42 -0.32 -10.22
N VAL A 108 7.66 0.62 -10.79
CA VAL A 108 8.12 1.57 -11.80
C VAL A 108 7.84 2.98 -11.30
N THR A 109 8.88 3.80 -11.20
CA THR A 109 8.74 5.18 -10.73
C THR A 109 8.45 6.09 -11.92
N PRO A 110 7.35 6.87 -11.93
CA PRO A 110 7.11 7.83 -13.00
C PRO A 110 8.18 8.92 -12.96
N ASN A 111 8.69 9.30 -14.14
CA ASN A 111 9.71 10.35 -14.27
C ASN A 111 9.26 11.67 -13.58
N CYS A 112 7.96 11.95 -13.65
CA CYS A 112 7.30 13.08 -13.02
C CYS A 112 7.43 13.15 -11.50
N LEU A 113 7.81 12.06 -10.83
CA LEU A 113 8.01 12.02 -9.39
C LEU A 113 9.41 12.54 -8.98
N PHE A 114 10.42 12.40 -9.84
CA PHE A 114 11.79 12.82 -9.53
C PHE A 114 11.97 14.33 -9.63
N ASP A 115 11.33 14.96 -10.60
CA ASP A 115 11.38 16.40 -10.78
C ASP A 115 9.98 16.97 -10.95
N ARG A 116 9.45 17.51 -9.85
CA ARG A 116 8.13 18.14 -9.83
C ARG A 116 8.13 19.44 -10.62
N LYS A 117 9.23 20.21 -10.63
CA LYS A 117 9.32 21.47 -11.38
C LYS A 117 9.25 21.17 -12.87
N VAL A 118 10.07 20.23 -13.34
CA VAL A 118 10.02 19.73 -14.72
C VAL A 118 8.66 19.08 -15.02
N CYS A 119 8.05 18.33 -14.10
CA CYS A 119 6.69 17.83 -14.34
C CYS A 119 5.67 18.97 -14.51
N ILE A 120 5.77 20.03 -13.70
CA ILE A 120 4.86 21.17 -13.79
C ILE A 120 5.13 21.96 -15.08
N GLU A 121 6.37 22.23 -15.41
CA GLU A 121 6.78 22.96 -16.60
C GLU A 121 6.47 22.18 -17.89
N THR A 122 6.68 20.86 -17.87
CA THR A 122 6.51 19.99 -19.06
C THR A 122 5.07 19.52 -19.26
N HIS A 123 4.29 19.33 -18.18
CA HIS A 123 2.96 18.71 -18.26
C HIS A 123 1.81 19.57 -17.72
N ASN A 124 2.10 20.60 -16.91
CA ASN A 124 1.08 21.41 -16.22
C ASN A 124 0.95 22.82 -16.84
N LEU A 125 1.95 23.28 -17.62
CA LEU A 125 1.77 24.37 -18.57
C LEU A 125 0.92 23.87 -19.75
N LYS A 126 0.02 24.72 -20.24
CA LYS A 126 -1.04 24.44 -21.22
C LYS A 126 -0.56 23.99 -22.62
N SER A 127 0.66 23.46 -22.77
CA SER A 127 1.03 22.68 -23.96
C SER A 127 0.19 21.41 -23.96
N SER A 128 -1.01 21.51 -24.54
CA SER A 128 -1.83 20.34 -24.82
C SER A 128 -0.97 19.38 -25.62
N MET A 129 -0.65 18.23 -25.04
CA MET A 129 -0.04 17.16 -25.82
C MET A 129 -0.91 16.93 -27.04
N MET A 130 -0.29 16.86 -28.22
CA MET A 130 -1.03 16.64 -29.44
C MET A 130 -1.71 15.27 -29.33
N LYS A 131 -3.04 15.24 -29.44
CA LYS A 131 -3.76 13.98 -29.63
C LYS A 131 -3.57 13.56 -31.07
N ALA A 132 -3.49 12.25 -31.31
CA ALA A 132 -3.57 11.72 -32.66
C ALA A 132 -4.82 12.25 -33.36
N SER A 133 -4.75 12.50 -34.66
CA SER A 133 -5.92 12.96 -35.40
C SER A 133 -7.03 11.90 -35.34
N GLY A 134 -8.28 12.31 -35.61
CA GLY A 134 -9.39 11.37 -35.71
C GLY A 134 -9.14 10.27 -36.75
N ASN A 135 -8.46 10.62 -37.85
CA ASN A 135 -8.09 9.69 -38.91
C ASN A 135 -7.00 8.72 -38.48
N ASP A 136 -5.98 9.17 -37.74
CA ASP A 136 -4.92 8.29 -37.24
C ASP A 136 -5.48 7.32 -36.19
N SER A 137 -6.32 7.84 -35.28
CA SER A 137 -7.00 7.01 -34.28
C SER A 137 -7.91 5.98 -34.96
N TYR A 138 -8.67 6.39 -35.99
CA TYR A 138 -9.49 5.47 -36.79
C TYR A 138 -8.63 4.41 -37.49
N THR A 139 -7.57 4.81 -38.17
CA THR A 139 -6.65 3.91 -38.90
C THR A 139 -6.03 2.87 -37.98
N ALA A 140 -5.57 3.29 -36.79
CA ALA A 140 -5.03 2.37 -35.78
C ALA A 140 -6.09 1.34 -35.35
N ARG A 141 -7.34 1.78 -35.11
CA ARG A 141 -8.43 0.88 -34.75
C ARG A 141 -8.78 -0.10 -35.87
N THR A 142 -8.76 0.37 -37.11
CA THR A 142 -9.00 -0.45 -38.30
C THR A 142 -7.94 -1.53 -38.46
N TYR A 143 -6.65 -1.21 -38.26
CA TYR A 143 -5.60 -2.23 -38.28
C TYR A 143 -5.82 -3.33 -37.23
N LEU A 144 -6.29 -2.98 -36.03
CA LEU A 144 -6.62 -3.98 -35.02
C LEU A 144 -7.88 -4.79 -35.35
N SER A 145 -8.93 -4.16 -35.87
CA SER A 145 -10.18 -4.87 -36.20
C SER A 145 -10.04 -5.81 -37.39
N GLU A 146 -9.10 -5.51 -38.29
CA GLU A 146 -8.76 -6.35 -39.45
C GLU A 146 -7.58 -7.27 -39.17
N ASP A 147 -7.19 -7.45 -37.90
CA ASP A 147 -6.18 -8.43 -37.50
C ASP A 147 -4.77 -8.16 -38.11
N ARG A 148 -4.53 -6.92 -38.57
CA ARG A 148 -3.27 -6.40 -39.13
C ARG A 148 -2.33 -5.90 -38.02
N HIS A 149 -1.97 -6.80 -37.10
CA HIS A 149 -1.26 -6.46 -35.86
C HIS A 149 0.13 -5.83 -36.08
N TYR A 150 0.89 -6.28 -37.08
CA TYR A 150 2.21 -5.71 -37.38
C TYR A 150 2.10 -4.24 -37.81
N GLN A 151 1.20 -3.94 -38.74
CA GLN A 151 0.92 -2.58 -39.20
C GLN A 151 0.42 -1.72 -38.04
N PHE A 152 -0.44 -2.27 -37.18
CA PHE A 152 -0.88 -1.60 -35.96
C PHE A 152 0.30 -1.21 -35.06
N PHE A 153 1.16 -2.17 -34.69
CA PHE A 153 2.30 -1.90 -33.80
C PHE A 153 3.24 -0.87 -34.40
N HIS A 154 3.59 -1.01 -35.67
CA HIS A 154 4.48 -0.10 -36.37
C HIS A 154 3.87 1.31 -36.45
N PHE A 155 2.58 1.40 -36.80
CA PHE A 155 1.85 2.65 -36.91
C PHE A 155 1.78 3.38 -35.56
N VAL A 156 1.31 2.71 -34.52
CA VAL A 156 1.17 3.36 -33.21
C VAL A 156 2.53 3.73 -32.63
N ARG A 157 3.56 2.87 -32.71
CA ARG A 157 4.87 3.19 -32.13
C ARG A 157 5.61 4.29 -32.86
N HIS A 158 5.71 4.22 -34.18
CA HIS A 158 6.57 5.11 -34.93
C HIS A 158 5.86 6.38 -35.41
N PHE A 159 4.59 6.27 -35.82
CA PHE A 159 3.86 7.41 -36.36
C PHE A 159 3.09 8.18 -35.30
N ILE A 160 2.44 7.51 -34.35
CA ILE A 160 1.68 8.21 -33.31
C ILE A 160 2.61 8.58 -32.13
N ILE A 161 3.15 7.57 -31.44
CA ILE A 161 3.98 7.77 -30.24
C ILE A 161 5.30 8.46 -30.60
N GLY A 162 5.91 8.09 -31.73
CA GLY A 162 7.16 8.67 -32.23
C GLY A 162 7.06 10.18 -32.50
N LEU A 163 5.90 10.66 -32.95
CA LEU A 163 5.60 12.08 -33.11
C LEU A 163 5.16 12.77 -31.80
N GLY A 164 5.20 12.06 -30.67
CA GLY A 164 4.76 12.58 -29.37
C GLY A 164 3.25 12.75 -29.28
N GLN A 165 2.46 12.04 -30.09
CA GLN A 165 1.01 12.14 -30.08
C GLN A 165 0.35 11.06 -29.24
N PHE A 166 -0.66 11.43 -28.44
CA PHE A 166 -1.41 10.44 -27.66
C PHE A 166 -2.37 9.66 -28.58
N PRO A 167 -2.32 8.31 -28.60
CA PRO A 167 -3.16 7.50 -29.48
C PRO A 167 -4.67 7.62 -29.26
N GLY A 168 -5.09 8.14 -28.12
CA GLY A 168 -6.51 8.27 -27.77
C GLY A 168 -7.02 7.10 -26.92
N ILE A 169 -8.09 7.37 -26.18
CA ILE A 169 -8.69 6.41 -25.24
C ILE A 169 -9.31 5.21 -25.97
N ASP A 170 -9.80 5.40 -27.19
CA ASP A 170 -10.44 4.33 -27.96
C ASP A 170 -9.41 3.29 -28.39
N VAL A 171 -8.24 3.74 -28.84
CA VAL A 171 -7.10 2.86 -29.16
C VAL A 171 -6.62 2.13 -27.92
N CYS A 172 -6.48 2.84 -26.78
CA CYS A 172 -6.10 2.22 -25.51
C CYS A 172 -7.12 1.14 -25.08
N THR A 173 -8.41 1.45 -25.16
CA THR A 173 -9.49 0.51 -24.81
C THR A 173 -9.48 -0.70 -25.72
N GLN A 174 -9.29 -0.50 -27.03
CA GLN A 174 -9.21 -1.61 -27.98
C GLN A 174 -7.98 -2.48 -27.75
N ILE A 175 -6.82 -1.92 -27.40
CA ILE A 175 -5.64 -2.72 -27.00
C ILE A 175 -5.99 -3.64 -25.83
N LEU A 176 -6.66 -3.14 -24.79
CA LEU A 176 -7.05 -3.96 -23.64
C LEU A 176 -8.08 -5.03 -24.01
N GLN A 177 -9.04 -4.70 -24.87
CA GLN A 177 -10.03 -5.66 -25.37
C GLN A 177 -9.37 -6.76 -26.21
N THR A 178 -8.50 -6.40 -27.13
CA THR A 178 -7.74 -7.35 -27.96
C THR A 178 -6.81 -8.21 -27.11
N LEU A 179 -6.16 -7.64 -26.09
CA LEU A 179 -5.32 -8.40 -25.15
C LEU A 179 -6.14 -9.52 -24.50
N LEU A 180 -7.37 -9.23 -24.08
CA LEU A 180 -8.28 -10.22 -23.49
C LEU A 180 -8.76 -11.25 -24.52
N SER A 181 -9.15 -10.85 -25.73
CA SER A 181 -9.89 -11.73 -26.65
C SER A 181 -9.08 -12.38 -27.78
N HIS A 182 -7.87 -11.89 -28.09
CA HIS A 182 -7.11 -12.31 -29.27
C HIS A 182 -6.83 -13.81 -29.31
N LYS A 183 -7.12 -14.48 -30.44
CA LYS A 183 -6.95 -15.93 -30.62
C LYS A 183 -5.75 -16.21 -31.53
N SER A 184 -5.07 -17.34 -31.32
CA SER A 184 -4.09 -17.84 -32.29
C SER A 184 -4.79 -18.24 -33.59
N ASN A 185 -4.48 -17.56 -34.69
CA ASN A 185 -4.86 -17.99 -36.02
C ASN A 185 -3.67 -18.73 -36.64
N GLU A 186 -3.88 -19.97 -37.07
CA GLU A 186 -2.84 -20.80 -37.72
C GLU A 186 -2.30 -20.19 -39.02
N VAL A 187 -3.04 -19.24 -39.61
CA VAL A 187 -2.68 -18.52 -40.84
C VAL A 187 -1.85 -17.25 -40.57
N MET A 188 -1.76 -16.80 -39.31
CA MET A 188 -0.95 -15.63 -38.99
C MET A 188 0.53 -15.98 -38.85
N GLN A 189 1.39 -15.08 -39.32
CA GLN A 189 2.85 -15.19 -39.21
C GLN A 189 3.36 -15.12 -37.76
N PHE A 190 2.55 -14.62 -36.83
CA PHE A 190 2.95 -14.42 -35.44
C PHE A 190 2.10 -15.24 -34.48
N SER A 191 2.73 -15.77 -33.43
CA SER A 191 2.03 -16.49 -32.37
C SER A 191 1.17 -15.54 -31.52
N SER A 192 0.08 -16.07 -30.95
CA SER A 192 -0.78 -15.30 -30.04
C SER A 192 -0.02 -14.78 -28.82
N VAL A 193 0.95 -15.56 -28.32
CA VAL A 193 1.83 -15.16 -27.21
C VAL A 193 2.64 -13.92 -27.55
N TYR A 194 3.20 -13.86 -28.77
CA TYR A 194 3.94 -12.68 -29.24
C TYR A 194 3.04 -11.45 -29.32
N ILE A 195 1.85 -11.57 -29.93
CA ILE A 195 0.92 -10.45 -30.10
C ILE A 195 0.47 -9.91 -28.74
N VAL A 196 0.12 -10.78 -27.79
CA VAL A 196 -0.25 -10.38 -26.41
C VAL A 196 0.90 -9.66 -25.71
N SER A 197 2.13 -10.18 -25.83
CA SER A 197 3.33 -9.55 -25.25
C SER A 197 3.58 -8.16 -25.86
N GLU A 198 3.45 -8.02 -27.18
CA GLU A 198 3.65 -6.77 -27.89
C GLU A 198 2.58 -5.72 -27.57
N LEU A 199 1.31 -6.14 -27.43
CA LEU A 199 0.21 -5.26 -26.97
C LEU A 199 0.48 -4.76 -25.55
N TYR A 200 0.90 -5.65 -24.65
CA TYR A 200 1.25 -5.30 -23.28
C TYR A 200 2.43 -4.31 -23.22
N SER A 201 3.51 -4.59 -23.97
CA SER A 201 4.68 -3.70 -24.10
C SER A 201 4.30 -2.33 -24.67
N LEU A 202 3.52 -2.32 -25.76
CA LEU A 202 3.03 -1.09 -26.38
C LEU A 202 2.23 -0.24 -25.39
N PHE A 203 1.32 -0.85 -24.64
CA PHE A 203 0.51 -0.13 -23.65
C PHE A 203 1.40 0.44 -22.53
N ARG A 204 2.41 -0.30 -22.05
CA ARG A 204 3.40 0.24 -21.10
C ARG A 204 4.15 1.44 -21.68
N THR A 205 4.55 1.39 -22.95
CA THR A 205 5.17 2.54 -23.62
C THR A 205 4.23 3.75 -23.64
N ILE A 206 2.93 3.53 -23.90
CA ILE A 206 1.92 4.59 -23.85
C ILE A 206 1.85 5.21 -22.44
N ILE A 207 1.72 4.42 -21.38
CA ILE A 207 1.67 4.94 -19.99
C ILE A 207 2.92 5.75 -19.66
N HIS A 208 4.11 5.29 -20.09
CA HIS A 208 5.37 5.96 -19.80
C HIS A 208 5.53 7.29 -20.55
N LYS A 209 5.19 7.32 -21.84
CA LYS A 209 5.26 8.54 -22.68
C LYS A 209 4.13 9.52 -22.40
N PHE A 210 2.97 9.01 -22.00
CA PHE A 210 1.73 9.76 -21.80
C PHE A 210 1.16 9.53 -20.39
N PRO A 211 1.84 10.04 -19.34
CA PRO A 211 1.49 9.71 -17.97
C PRO A 211 0.16 10.34 -17.51
N PRO A 212 -0.49 9.77 -16.49
CA PRO A 212 -1.79 10.25 -16.00
C PRO A 212 -1.79 11.67 -15.44
N CYS A 213 -0.63 12.22 -15.03
CA CYS A 213 -0.55 13.62 -14.60
C CYS A 213 -0.93 14.62 -15.69
N GLN A 214 -0.70 14.28 -16.96
CA GLN A 214 -1.02 15.14 -18.10
C GLN A 214 -2.38 14.80 -18.70
N LEU A 215 -2.70 13.50 -18.81
CA LEU A 215 -3.91 12.98 -19.48
C LEU A 215 -4.94 12.42 -18.50
N ARG A 216 -5.02 13.02 -17.30
CA ARG A 216 -5.90 12.54 -16.22
C ARG A 216 -7.34 12.39 -16.68
N LYS A 217 -7.85 13.37 -17.44
CA LYS A 217 -9.25 13.40 -17.90
C LYS A 217 -9.53 12.25 -18.87
N GLU A 218 -8.60 11.99 -19.77
CA GLU A 218 -8.63 10.92 -20.75
C GLU A 218 -8.63 9.56 -20.03
N TYR A 219 -7.68 9.31 -19.13
CA TYR A 219 -7.68 8.06 -18.36
C TYR A 219 -8.94 7.92 -17.50
N LEU A 220 -9.41 8.99 -16.85
CA LEU A 220 -10.67 8.97 -16.11
C LEU A 220 -11.84 8.55 -17.00
N SER A 221 -11.93 9.11 -18.21
CA SER A 221 -12.98 8.74 -19.16
C SER A 221 -12.89 7.26 -19.56
N MET A 222 -11.69 6.72 -19.75
CA MET A 222 -11.47 5.30 -20.02
C MET A 222 -11.90 4.41 -18.85
N PHE A 223 -11.57 4.78 -17.60
CA PHE A 223 -11.96 4.00 -16.40
C PHE A 223 -13.47 4.03 -16.13
N LEU A 224 -14.15 5.12 -16.50
CA LEU A 224 -15.59 5.30 -16.29
C LEU A 224 -16.43 4.76 -17.45
N ALA A 225 -15.86 4.62 -18.65
CA ALA A 225 -16.54 4.08 -19.80
C ALA A 225 -16.95 2.61 -19.59
N PRO A 226 -18.09 2.18 -20.17
CA PRO A 226 -18.48 0.78 -20.16
C PRO A 226 -17.43 -0.05 -20.90
N PHE A 227 -16.88 -1.05 -20.23
CA PHE A 227 -15.88 -1.95 -20.80
C PHE A 227 -16.51 -3.27 -21.19
N THR A 228 -16.55 -3.55 -22.48
CA THR A 228 -17.10 -4.79 -23.03
C THR A 228 -16.01 -5.79 -23.35
N VAL A 229 -16.19 -7.02 -22.88
CA VAL A 229 -15.38 -8.18 -23.26
C VAL A 229 -16.23 -9.07 -24.15
N VAL A 230 -15.76 -9.38 -25.36
CA VAL A 230 -16.53 -10.19 -26.32
C VAL A 230 -16.85 -11.56 -25.70
N GLY A 231 -18.14 -11.86 -25.56
CA GLY A 231 -18.65 -13.05 -24.87
C GLY A 231 -19.15 -12.82 -23.44
N PHE A 232 -19.15 -11.57 -22.95
CA PHE A 232 -19.67 -11.18 -21.64
C PHE A 232 -20.58 -9.95 -21.77
N ASN A 233 -21.84 -10.05 -21.34
CA ASN A 233 -22.88 -9.06 -21.64
C ASN A 233 -23.03 -7.94 -20.59
N GLU A 234 -22.23 -7.93 -19.53
CA GLU A 234 -22.33 -6.91 -18.48
C GLU A 234 -21.54 -5.64 -18.84
N LYS A 235 -22.23 -4.52 -19.00
CA LYS A 235 -21.62 -3.20 -19.22
C LYS A 235 -21.28 -2.55 -17.87
N LYS A 236 -20.12 -2.90 -17.32
CA LYS A 236 -19.54 -2.28 -16.12
C LYS A 236 -18.30 -1.47 -16.47
N LYS A 237 -17.81 -0.68 -15.52
CA LYS A 237 -16.51 0.00 -15.58
C LYS A 237 -15.38 -1.02 -15.69
N ILE A 238 -14.25 -0.64 -16.29
CA ILE A 238 -13.15 -1.56 -16.60
C ILE A 238 -12.59 -2.34 -15.40
N ILE A 239 -12.34 -1.68 -14.27
CA ILE A 239 -11.80 -2.34 -13.06
C ILE A 239 -12.79 -3.34 -12.48
N PRO A 240 -14.06 -2.97 -12.18
CA PRO A 240 -15.08 -3.94 -11.78
C PRO A 240 -15.22 -5.12 -12.75
N THR A 241 -15.22 -4.89 -14.06
CA THR A 241 -15.31 -5.97 -15.06
C THR A 241 -14.15 -6.94 -14.94
N VAL A 242 -12.90 -6.44 -14.90
CA VAL A 242 -11.71 -7.31 -14.81
C VAL A 242 -11.67 -8.07 -13.49
N VAL A 243 -12.00 -7.42 -12.37
CA VAL A 243 -12.05 -8.07 -11.04
C VAL A 243 -13.15 -9.13 -10.99
N ASP A 244 -14.34 -8.84 -11.52
CA ASP A 244 -15.44 -9.79 -11.57
C ASP A 244 -15.08 -11.00 -12.42
N LEU A 245 -14.42 -10.81 -13.57
CA LEU A 245 -13.96 -11.92 -14.40
C LEU A 245 -12.87 -12.76 -13.69
N ILE A 246 -11.90 -12.14 -13.02
CA ILE A 246 -10.90 -12.88 -12.21
C ILE A 246 -11.59 -13.68 -11.11
N TYR A 247 -12.52 -13.04 -10.40
CA TYR A 247 -13.31 -13.69 -9.36
C TYR A 247 -14.06 -14.90 -9.94
N ASP A 248 -14.77 -14.74 -11.05
CA ASP A 248 -15.53 -15.81 -11.68
C ASP A 248 -14.63 -16.97 -12.13
N GLN A 249 -13.45 -16.69 -12.71
CA GLN A 249 -12.50 -17.74 -13.12
C GLN A 249 -11.89 -18.51 -11.93
N ILE A 250 -11.82 -17.89 -10.74
CA ILE A 250 -11.26 -18.51 -9.53
C ILE A 250 -12.33 -19.34 -8.81
N PHE A 251 -13.53 -18.80 -8.66
CA PHE A 251 -14.59 -19.36 -7.82
C PHE A 251 -15.63 -20.20 -8.56
N THR A 252 -15.77 -20.02 -9.87
CA THR A 252 -16.73 -20.81 -10.67
C THR A 252 -16.00 -22.02 -11.24
N LYS A 253 -16.41 -23.23 -10.85
CA LYS A 253 -16.08 -24.44 -11.63
C LYS A 253 -16.58 -24.19 -13.04
N GLU A 254 -15.74 -24.39 -14.04
CA GLU A 254 -16.13 -24.27 -15.44
C GLU A 254 -17.51 -24.91 -15.61
N ARG A 255 -18.52 -24.07 -15.90
CA ARG A 255 -19.69 -24.61 -16.57
C ARG A 255 -19.10 -25.14 -17.87
N ASN A 256 -19.20 -26.44 -18.09
CA ASN A 256 -19.05 -27.04 -19.40
C ASN A 256 -20.15 -26.48 -20.31
N ASP A 257 -20.08 -25.18 -20.64
CA ASP A 257 -20.96 -24.50 -21.59
C ASP A 257 -20.66 -24.97 -23.02
N ILE A 258 -19.63 -25.81 -23.21
CA ILE A 258 -19.44 -26.62 -24.42
C ILE A 258 -20.69 -27.48 -24.73
N ASN A 259 -21.51 -27.81 -23.72
CA ASN A 259 -22.71 -28.64 -23.93
C ASN A 259 -23.99 -27.85 -24.22
N LYS A 260 -23.98 -26.50 -24.25
CA LYS A 260 -25.15 -25.71 -24.67
C LYS A 260 -25.08 -25.19 -26.10
N GLU A 261 -23.90 -25.12 -26.72
CA GLU A 261 -23.76 -24.79 -28.15
C GLU A 261 -23.62 -26.03 -29.05
N LYS A 262 -23.60 -27.25 -28.50
CA LYS A 262 -23.58 -28.52 -29.28
C LYS A 262 -24.96 -29.06 -29.67
N GLN A 263 -26.04 -28.36 -29.41
CA GLN A 263 -27.36 -28.71 -29.95
C GLN A 263 -27.69 -27.78 -31.11
N ASN A 264 -27.84 -28.40 -32.29
CA ASN A 264 -28.31 -27.85 -33.57
C ASN A 264 -27.25 -27.39 -34.57
N ILE A 265 -26.28 -28.24 -34.91
CA ILE A 265 -25.83 -28.38 -36.30
C ILE A 265 -25.48 -29.85 -36.55
N ASP A 266 -26.50 -30.71 -36.66
CA ASP A 266 -26.37 -31.99 -37.36
C ASP A 266 -26.59 -31.66 -38.85
N ILE A 267 -25.51 -31.22 -39.53
CA ILE A 267 -25.54 -31.05 -40.98
C ILE A 267 -25.05 -32.37 -41.57
N ASP A 268 -26.03 -33.10 -42.09
CA ASP A 268 -25.92 -34.18 -43.05
C ASP A 268 -24.79 -33.91 -44.07
N TYR A 269 -23.79 -34.81 -44.11
CA TYR A 269 -22.63 -34.74 -44.99
C TYR A 269 -23.04 -35.14 -46.42
N GLY A 270 -23.89 -34.32 -47.04
CA GLY A 270 -24.19 -34.35 -48.47
C GLY A 270 -23.32 -33.33 -49.21
N ASN A 271 -22.49 -33.83 -50.13
CA ASN A 271 -21.66 -33.09 -51.09
C ASN A 271 -22.23 -31.72 -51.50
N ASP A 272 -21.63 -30.62 -51.01
CA ASP A 272 -21.92 -29.30 -51.55
C ASP A 272 -20.73 -28.34 -51.36
N PHE A 273 -19.96 -28.13 -52.44
CA PHE A 273 -18.74 -27.31 -52.46
C PHE A 273 -19.00 -25.83 -52.07
N ASN A 274 -20.24 -25.34 -52.19
CA ASN A 274 -20.63 -23.99 -51.79
C ASN A 274 -20.82 -23.79 -50.27
N LYS A 275 -20.97 -24.87 -49.49
CA LYS A 275 -21.02 -24.79 -48.01
C LYS A 275 -19.63 -24.55 -47.39
N ASN A 276 -18.56 -24.87 -48.11
CA ASN A 276 -17.19 -24.66 -47.62
C ASN A 276 -16.85 -23.17 -47.48
N PHE A 277 -17.30 -22.29 -48.38
CA PHE A 277 -17.03 -20.86 -48.24
C PHE A 277 -17.76 -20.26 -47.04
N TYR A 278 -19.03 -20.62 -46.81
CA TYR A 278 -19.77 -20.15 -45.63
C TYR A 278 -19.19 -20.69 -44.31
N ILE A 279 -18.77 -21.96 -44.27
CA ILE A 279 -18.10 -22.54 -43.09
C ILE A 279 -16.71 -21.90 -42.89
N TRP A 280 -16.02 -21.56 -43.98
CA TRP A 280 -14.72 -20.89 -43.95
C TRP A 280 -14.85 -19.43 -43.51
N ASP A 281 -15.81 -18.67 -44.05
CA ASP A 281 -16.14 -17.29 -43.71
C ASP A 281 -16.68 -17.18 -42.28
N VAL A 282 -17.50 -18.12 -41.81
CA VAL A 282 -17.92 -18.19 -40.40
C VAL A 282 -16.76 -18.56 -39.48
N LYS A 283 -15.87 -19.49 -39.87
CA LYS A 283 -14.68 -19.84 -39.06
C LYS A 283 -13.63 -18.73 -39.01
N PHE A 284 -13.50 -17.92 -40.06
CA PHE A 284 -12.54 -16.79 -40.14
C PHE A 284 -13.11 -15.47 -39.60
N ASN A 285 -14.42 -15.23 -39.72
CA ASN A 285 -15.10 -14.04 -39.16
C ASN A 285 -15.64 -14.27 -37.75
N GLU A 286 -15.33 -15.40 -37.12
CA GLU A 286 -15.65 -15.63 -35.72
C GLU A 286 -14.87 -14.63 -34.86
N ILE A 287 -15.55 -13.53 -34.48
CA ILE A 287 -15.01 -12.50 -33.59
C ILE A 287 -14.36 -13.22 -32.38
N PRO A 288 -13.06 -13.00 -32.13
CA PRO A 288 -12.36 -13.66 -31.04
C PRO A 288 -13.12 -13.44 -29.72
N LYS A 289 -13.59 -14.54 -29.12
CA LYS A 289 -14.37 -14.49 -27.87
C LYS A 289 -13.46 -14.85 -26.71
N PHE A 290 -13.47 -14.03 -25.65
CA PHE A 290 -12.74 -14.33 -24.42
C PHE A 290 -13.13 -15.69 -23.84
N SER A 291 -14.40 -16.08 -23.96
CA SER A 291 -14.92 -17.37 -23.48
C SER A 291 -14.37 -18.60 -24.20
N LYS A 292 -13.79 -18.44 -25.41
CA LYS A 292 -13.21 -19.54 -26.20
C LYS A 292 -11.74 -19.83 -25.83
N LEU A 293 -11.11 -18.99 -25.02
CA LEU A 293 -9.73 -19.19 -24.56
C LEU A 293 -9.67 -20.21 -23.41
N SER A 294 -8.52 -20.88 -23.28
CA SER A 294 -8.24 -21.75 -22.11
C SER A 294 -8.36 -20.94 -20.82
N ARG A 295 -8.68 -21.59 -19.69
CA ARG A 295 -8.78 -20.88 -18.41
C ARG A 295 -7.44 -20.26 -18.00
N GLU A 296 -6.34 -20.95 -18.28
CA GLU A 296 -4.98 -20.47 -18.04
C GLU A 296 -4.72 -19.18 -18.82
N ASP A 297 -5.02 -19.15 -20.13
CA ASP A 297 -4.85 -17.97 -20.97
C ASP A 297 -5.76 -16.83 -20.53
N ARG A 298 -7.01 -17.13 -20.16
CA ARG A 298 -7.96 -16.13 -19.64
C ARG A 298 -7.42 -15.47 -18.38
N LEU A 299 -6.95 -16.26 -17.42
CA LEU A 299 -6.37 -15.73 -16.17
C LEU A 299 -5.11 -14.93 -16.44
N GLU A 300 -4.21 -15.43 -17.28
CA GLU A 300 -2.97 -14.73 -17.63
C GLU A 300 -3.26 -13.33 -18.22
N ARG A 301 -4.16 -13.26 -19.20
CA ARG A 301 -4.56 -12.02 -19.86
C ARG A 301 -5.30 -11.06 -18.93
N LEU A 302 -6.15 -11.59 -18.03
CA LEU A 302 -6.81 -10.78 -17.01
C LEU A 302 -5.80 -10.16 -16.04
N PHE A 303 -4.79 -10.92 -15.60
CA PHE A 303 -3.73 -10.39 -14.74
C PHE A 303 -2.85 -9.36 -15.46
N LEU A 304 -2.49 -9.59 -16.72
CA LEU A 304 -1.78 -8.60 -17.54
C LEU A 304 -2.59 -7.30 -17.71
N THR A 305 -3.90 -7.43 -17.97
CA THR A 305 -4.81 -6.29 -18.07
C THR A 305 -4.87 -5.53 -16.76
N LEU A 306 -5.05 -6.23 -15.63
CA LEU A 306 -5.08 -5.61 -14.32
C LEU A 306 -3.75 -4.93 -13.98
N ASP A 307 -2.61 -5.53 -14.31
CA ASP A 307 -1.29 -4.95 -14.12
C ASP A 307 -1.13 -3.59 -14.83
N LEU A 308 -1.55 -3.49 -16.10
CA LEU A 308 -1.54 -2.24 -16.86
C LEU A 308 -2.44 -1.18 -16.23
N LEU A 309 -3.64 -1.56 -15.79
CA LEU A 309 -4.56 -0.64 -15.13
C LEU A 309 -4.01 -0.15 -13.79
N LEU A 310 -3.42 -1.04 -12.98
CA LEU A 310 -2.78 -0.67 -11.72
C LEU A 310 -1.59 0.26 -11.93
N CYS A 311 -0.80 0.08 -13.00
CA CYS A 311 0.29 0.99 -13.35
C CYS A 311 -0.22 2.43 -13.58
N ILE A 312 -1.35 2.60 -14.27
CA ILE A 312 -2.00 3.91 -14.42
C ILE A 312 -2.41 4.48 -13.06
N LEU A 313 -3.07 3.66 -12.22
CA LEU A 313 -3.56 4.09 -10.90
C LEU A 313 -2.41 4.46 -9.94
N GLU A 314 -1.31 3.71 -9.98
CA GLU A 314 -0.07 3.96 -9.23
C GLU A 314 0.57 5.29 -9.62
N HIS A 315 0.74 5.53 -10.93
CA HIS A 315 1.32 6.78 -11.43
C HIS A 315 0.44 7.99 -11.05
N ASP A 316 -0.88 7.85 -11.19
CA ASP A 316 -1.83 8.89 -10.80
C ASP A 316 -1.78 9.20 -9.31
N LEU A 317 -1.86 8.17 -8.47
CA LEU A 317 -1.85 8.32 -7.02
C LEU A 317 -0.52 8.90 -6.52
N ALA A 318 0.60 8.48 -7.10
CA ALA A 318 1.92 8.99 -6.72
C ALA A 318 2.01 10.51 -6.89
N ILE A 319 1.61 10.99 -8.06
CA ILE A 319 1.64 12.43 -8.38
C ILE A 319 0.59 13.18 -7.58
N PHE A 320 -0.57 12.57 -7.35
CA PHE A 320 -1.62 13.13 -6.51
C PHE A 320 -1.15 13.33 -5.06
N MET A 321 -0.48 12.35 -4.45
CA MET A 321 0.06 12.43 -3.10
C MET A 321 1.09 13.56 -2.95
N VAL A 322 1.93 13.79 -3.97
CA VAL A 322 2.88 14.91 -3.99
C VAL A 322 2.16 16.26 -4.14
N LYS A 323 1.13 16.32 -4.99
CA LYS A 323 0.38 17.56 -5.28
C LYS A 323 -0.48 17.99 -4.09
N TYR A 324 -1.11 17.05 -3.39
CA TYR A 324 -2.10 17.29 -2.34
C TYR A 324 -1.66 16.80 -0.96
N SER A 325 -0.36 16.81 -0.67
CA SER A 325 0.23 16.31 0.59
C SER A 325 -0.40 16.86 1.88
N HIS A 326 -0.90 18.10 1.85
CA HIS A 326 -1.53 18.79 2.99
C HIS A 326 -3.06 18.86 2.93
N LYS A 327 -3.68 18.44 1.83
CA LYS A 327 -5.13 18.53 1.63
C LYS A 327 -5.66 17.25 1.02
N PHE A 328 -5.05 16.12 1.36
CA PHE A 328 -5.33 14.86 0.70
C PHE A 328 -6.79 14.44 0.95
N GLY A 329 -7.26 14.52 2.19
CA GLY A 329 -8.65 14.22 2.55
C GLY A 329 -9.62 15.10 1.76
N ALA A 330 -9.49 16.42 1.90
CA ALA A 330 -10.34 17.39 1.19
C ALA A 330 -10.32 17.21 -0.35
N ALA A 331 -9.15 16.99 -0.96
CA ALA A 331 -9.03 16.79 -2.40
C ALA A 331 -9.60 15.43 -2.84
N THR A 332 -9.52 14.40 -2.00
CA THR A 332 -10.09 13.07 -2.24
C THR A 332 -11.62 13.06 -2.15
N SER A 333 -12.20 13.90 -1.29
CA SER A 333 -13.65 14.10 -1.22
C SER A 333 -14.21 14.94 -2.38
N SER A 334 -13.36 15.59 -3.18
CA SER A 334 -13.79 16.38 -4.33
C SER A 334 -14.08 15.53 -5.56
N ASN A 335 -15.25 15.68 -6.17
CA ASN A 335 -15.62 14.99 -7.41
C ASN A 335 -14.67 15.27 -8.59
N MET A 336 -14.07 16.47 -8.64
CA MET A 336 -13.21 16.89 -9.75
C MET A 336 -11.74 16.57 -9.51
N GLN A 337 -11.32 16.41 -8.26
CA GLN A 337 -9.91 16.31 -7.90
C GLN A 337 -9.51 14.93 -7.38
N LYS A 338 -10.44 14.07 -6.96
CA LYS A 338 -10.13 12.76 -6.37
C LYS A 338 -9.26 11.87 -7.26
N PRO A 339 -8.31 11.08 -6.70
CA PRO A 339 -7.48 10.10 -7.40
C PRO A 339 -8.26 9.19 -8.37
N LEU A 340 -7.66 8.75 -9.48
CA LEU A 340 -8.35 7.89 -10.46
C LEU A 340 -8.87 6.60 -9.82
N ILE A 341 -8.10 6.05 -8.90
CA ILE A 341 -8.46 4.86 -8.12
C ILE A 341 -9.70 5.12 -7.26
N CYS A 342 -9.89 6.33 -6.74
CA CYS A 342 -11.10 6.68 -6.00
C CYS A 342 -12.34 6.59 -6.90
N SER A 343 -12.25 7.08 -8.14
CA SER A 343 -13.33 6.99 -9.15
C SER A 343 -13.59 5.57 -9.67
N SER A 344 -12.57 4.71 -9.59
CA SER A 344 -12.59 3.34 -10.12
C SER A 344 -13.13 2.34 -9.09
N VAL A 345 -12.80 2.54 -7.81
CA VAL A 345 -13.14 1.60 -6.73
C VAL A 345 -14.42 2.00 -5.99
N TRP A 346 -14.67 3.30 -5.81
CA TRP A 346 -15.84 3.81 -5.10
C TRP A 346 -16.78 4.52 -6.06
N GLU A 347 -18.08 4.22 -5.93
CA GLU A 347 -19.11 4.79 -6.81
C GLU A 347 -19.39 6.26 -6.46
N ASN A 348 -19.49 6.56 -5.16
CA ASN A 348 -19.86 7.89 -4.66
C ASN A 348 -18.74 8.49 -3.80
N HIS A 349 -18.60 9.83 -3.83
CA HIS A 349 -17.58 10.52 -3.03
C HIS A 349 -17.74 10.33 -1.51
N GLU A 350 -18.99 10.17 -1.04
CA GLU A 350 -19.32 9.93 0.37
C GLU A 350 -18.93 8.53 0.83
N SER A 351 -18.78 7.59 -0.11
CA SER A 351 -18.39 6.22 0.18
C SER A 351 -16.89 5.98 0.12
N VAL A 352 -16.11 6.98 -0.31
CA VAL A 352 -14.65 6.86 -0.37
C VAL A 352 -14.14 6.53 1.03
N VAL A 353 -13.20 5.59 1.11
CA VAL A 353 -12.66 4.95 2.33
C VAL A 353 -13.52 3.87 2.98
N LEU A 354 -14.78 3.69 2.60
CA LEU A 354 -15.60 2.58 3.10
C LEU A 354 -15.27 1.28 2.37
N VAL A 355 -15.32 0.17 3.10
CA VAL A 355 -15.14 -1.17 2.55
C VAL A 355 -16.40 -1.59 1.80
N ASN A 356 -16.34 -1.63 0.47
CA ASN A 356 -17.45 -1.97 -0.41
C ASN A 356 -17.34 -3.39 -1.00
N ASN A 357 -18.32 -3.80 -1.81
CA ASN A 357 -18.35 -5.15 -2.40
C ASN A 357 -17.16 -5.42 -3.33
N LEU A 358 -16.68 -4.43 -4.08
CA LEU A 358 -15.51 -4.61 -4.95
C LEU A 358 -14.26 -4.89 -4.10
N ILE A 359 -14.04 -4.11 -3.04
CA ILE A 359 -12.92 -4.33 -2.11
C ILE A 359 -13.00 -5.72 -1.49
N LYS A 360 -14.20 -6.15 -1.05
CA LYS A 360 -14.42 -7.50 -0.53
C LYS A 360 -14.06 -8.57 -1.54
N LYS A 361 -14.47 -8.44 -2.81
CA LYS A 361 -14.09 -9.37 -3.88
C LYS A 361 -12.58 -9.43 -4.11
N VAL A 362 -11.89 -8.28 -4.14
CA VAL A 362 -10.43 -8.24 -4.28
C VAL A 362 -9.75 -8.95 -3.11
N VAL A 363 -10.23 -8.75 -1.88
CA VAL A 363 -9.75 -9.44 -0.69
C VAL A 363 -9.99 -10.95 -0.79
N SER A 364 -11.19 -11.39 -1.19
CA SER A 364 -11.50 -12.81 -1.36
C SER A 364 -10.63 -13.48 -2.42
N VAL A 365 -10.41 -12.81 -3.57
CA VAL A 365 -9.49 -13.26 -4.63
C VAL A 365 -8.07 -13.41 -4.06
N TYR A 366 -7.57 -12.40 -3.36
CA TYR A 366 -6.24 -12.43 -2.77
C TYR A 366 -6.04 -13.61 -1.80
N ILE A 367 -6.98 -13.81 -0.88
CA ILE A 367 -6.91 -14.90 0.11
C ILE A 367 -6.96 -16.26 -0.58
N THR A 368 -7.86 -16.41 -1.56
CA THR A 368 -8.05 -17.69 -2.26
C THR A 368 -6.85 -18.02 -3.14
N MET A 369 -6.23 -17.03 -3.80
CA MET A 369 -4.97 -17.23 -4.53
C MET A 369 -3.84 -17.69 -3.60
N ASN A 370 -3.77 -17.14 -2.39
CA ASN A 370 -2.81 -17.59 -1.37
C ASN A 370 -3.12 -19.01 -0.90
N GLU A 371 -4.39 -19.32 -0.65
CA GLU A 371 -4.89 -20.65 -0.26
C GLU A 371 -4.55 -21.72 -1.28
N MET A 372 -4.67 -21.39 -2.56
CA MET A 372 -4.45 -22.34 -3.65
C MET A 372 -3.04 -22.30 -4.26
N ASN A 373 -2.11 -21.57 -3.65
CA ASN A 373 -0.71 -21.47 -4.10
C ASN A 373 -0.55 -20.94 -5.55
N TYR A 374 -1.33 -19.93 -5.96
CA TYR A 374 -1.15 -19.28 -7.25
C TYR A 374 0.27 -18.70 -7.43
N PRO A 375 0.73 -18.47 -8.68
CA PRO A 375 2.04 -17.90 -8.94
C PRO A 375 2.26 -16.56 -8.22
N LYS A 376 3.47 -16.37 -7.66
CA LYS A 376 3.80 -15.23 -6.79
C LYS A 376 3.65 -13.89 -7.51
N ASP A 377 3.97 -13.82 -8.79
CA ASP A 377 3.80 -12.64 -9.63
C ASP A 377 2.33 -12.24 -9.75
N LYS A 378 1.41 -13.21 -9.87
CA LYS A 378 -0.04 -12.93 -9.90
C LYS A 378 -0.57 -12.47 -8.54
N ILE A 379 -0.12 -13.12 -7.46
CA ILE A 379 -0.45 -12.68 -6.09
C ILE A 379 0.05 -11.24 -5.86
N LYS A 380 1.24 -10.90 -6.36
CA LYS A 380 1.80 -9.54 -6.26
C LYS A 380 0.92 -8.49 -6.95
N ILE A 381 0.29 -8.81 -8.09
CA ILE A 381 -0.63 -7.88 -8.78
C ILE A 381 -1.85 -7.54 -7.90
N ILE A 382 -2.50 -8.55 -7.30
CA ILE A 382 -3.64 -8.30 -6.40
C ILE A 382 -3.18 -7.59 -5.11
N SER A 383 -2.01 -7.97 -4.58
CA SER A 383 -1.40 -7.34 -3.41
C SER A 383 -1.08 -5.85 -3.65
N ARG A 384 -0.63 -5.48 -4.85
CA ARG A 384 -0.48 -4.08 -5.29
C ARG A 384 -1.80 -3.34 -5.26
N PHE A 385 -2.87 -3.94 -5.80
CA PHE A 385 -4.18 -3.31 -5.78
C PHE A 385 -4.68 -3.02 -4.35
N LEU A 386 -4.57 -4.01 -3.46
CA LEU A 386 -4.91 -3.84 -2.04
C LEU A 386 -4.01 -2.79 -1.36
N SER A 387 -2.73 -2.72 -1.70
CA SER A 387 -1.82 -1.69 -1.20
C SER A 387 -2.25 -0.29 -1.60
N LEU A 388 -2.73 -0.09 -2.82
CA LEU A 388 -3.25 1.21 -3.26
C LEU A 388 -4.51 1.60 -2.49
N ILE A 389 -5.45 0.66 -2.30
CA ILE A 389 -6.67 0.86 -1.51
C ILE A 389 -6.30 1.25 -0.07
N ALA A 390 -5.38 0.51 0.54
CA ALA A 390 -4.89 0.77 1.90
C ALA A 390 -4.21 2.14 2.02
N ASN A 391 -3.40 2.52 1.03
CA ASN A 391 -2.73 3.82 1.02
C ASN A 391 -3.70 4.99 0.91
N ILE A 392 -4.76 4.89 0.11
CA ILE A 392 -5.81 5.93 0.05
C ILE A 392 -6.51 6.06 1.39
N ILE A 393 -6.96 4.93 1.96
CA ILE A 393 -7.66 4.90 3.24
C ILE A 393 -6.77 5.52 4.33
N ASN A 394 -5.51 5.11 4.40
CA ASN A 394 -4.54 5.65 5.35
C ASN A 394 -4.30 7.15 5.11
N MET A 395 -4.13 7.58 3.86
CA MET A 395 -3.85 8.97 3.54
C MET A 395 -5.03 9.90 3.84
N TYR A 396 -6.24 9.39 3.73
CA TYR A 396 -7.46 10.12 4.09
C TYR A 396 -7.59 10.37 5.60
N GLU A 397 -6.94 9.55 6.43
CA GLU A 397 -6.97 9.70 7.90
C GLU A 397 -6.05 10.81 8.43
N TYR A 398 -5.16 11.37 7.60
CA TYR A 398 -4.36 12.54 7.97
C TYR A 398 -5.16 13.83 7.82
N THR A 399 -5.06 14.72 8.81
CA THR A 399 -5.77 16.00 8.82
C THR A 399 -4.99 17.08 8.06
N ASP A 400 -5.71 18.03 7.47
CA ASP A 400 -5.15 19.03 6.55
C ASP A 400 -4.16 20.02 7.20
N THR A 401 -4.16 20.13 8.52
CA THR A 401 -3.36 21.14 9.25
C THR A 401 -2.14 20.57 9.96
N LYS A 402 -2.15 19.28 10.33
CA LYS A 402 -1.10 18.63 11.14
C LYS A 402 -0.94 17.18 10.72
N ILE A 403 0.23 16.83 10.19
CA ILE A 403 0.51 15.46 9.75
C ILE A 403 1.11 14.69 10.93
N ASN A 404 0.26 13.90 11.59
CA ASN A 404 0.68 12.90 12.58
C ASN A 404 1.06 11.64 11.81
N TYR A 405 2.34 11.44 11.51
CA TYR A 405 2.82 10.32 10.70
C TYR A 405 3.89 9.52 11.46
N PRO A 406 3.86 8.18 11.42
CA PRO A 406 2.86 7.32 10.79
C PRO A 406 1.62 7.15 11.68
N ALA A 407 0.42 7.13 11.09
CA ALA A 407 -0.83 6.94 11.83
C ALA A 407 -1.77 5.98 11.12
N TYR A 408 -2.54 5.23 11.90
CA TYR A 408 -3.65 4.42 11.44
C TYR A 408 -4.83 4.64 12.40
N LYS A 409 -6.04 4.81 11.86
CA LYS A 409 -7.25 5.08 12.65
C LYS A 409 -8.37 4.12 12.22
N ASN A 410 -9.62 4.56 12.40
CA ASN A 410 -10.81 3.72 12.28
C ASN A 410 -10.96 3.07 10.90
N TYR A 411 -10.77 3.80 9.81
CA TYR A 411 -10.98 3.25 8.46
C TYR A 411 -9.91 2.23 8.09
N THR A 412 -8.65 2.51 8.44
CA THR A 412 -7.56 1.54 8.26
C THR A 412 -7.82 0.27 9.10
N LEU A 413 -8.28 0.46 10.35
CA LEU A 413 -8.64 -0.67 11.22
C LEU A 413 -9.82 -1.47 10.67
N ASP A 414 -10.84 -0.82 10.12
CA ASP A 414 -12.01 -1.48 9.53
C ASP A 414 -11.63 -2.31 8.31
N LEU A 415 -10.76 -1.80 7.44
CA LEU A 415 -10.18 -2.58 6.34
C LEU A 415 -9.43 -3.81 6.86
N SER A 416 -8.57 -3.64 7.87
CA SER A 416 -7.80 -4.76 8.44
C SER A 416 -8.70 -5.83 9.05
N ARG A 417 -9.80 -5.43 9.71
CA ARG A 417 -10.80 -6.34 10.29
C ARG A 417 -11.59 -7.06 9.21
N GLU A 418 -11.95 -6.40 8.11
CA GLU A 418 -12.59 -7.10 6.99
C GLU A 418 -11.66 -8.16 6.41
N ILE A 419 -10.39 -7.83 6.19
CA ILE A 419 -9.41 -8.80 5.69
C ILE A 419 -9.29 -9.99 6.65
N GLN A 420 -9.17 -9.74 7.96
CA GLN A 420 -9.18 -10.79 8.98
C GLN A 420 -10.43 -11.68 8.87
N LYS A 421 -11.62 -11.09 8.82
CA LYS A 421 -12.89 -11.83 8.73
C LYS A 421 -12.93 -12.73 7.51
N GLN A 422 -12.46 -12.24 6.36
CA GLN A 422 -12.41 -12.99 5.11
C GLN A 422 -11.39 -14.14 5.16
N VAL A 423 -10.25 -13.95 5.85
CA VAL A 423 -9.28 -15.04 6.04
C VAL A 423 -9.88 -16.14 6.92
N GLU A 424 -10.55 -15.75 8.01
CA GLU A 424 -11.15 -16.68 8.97
C GLU A 424 -12.39 -17.42 8.42
N SER A 425 -13.10 -16.77 7.48
CA SER A 425 -14.24 -17.37 6.77
C SER A 425 -13.83 -18.30 5.64
N SER A 426 -12.56 -18.29 5.20
CA SER A 426 -12.06 -19.23 4.19
C SER A 426 -12.30 -20.69 4.59
N ILE A 427 -12.61 -21.51 3.59
CA ILE A 427 -12.90 -22.94 3.73
C ILE A 427 -11.67 -23.70 4.26
N ARG A 428 -10.47 -23.35 3.78
CA ARG A 428 -9.20 -23.94 4.23
C ARG A 428 -8.48 -23.06 5.25
N TYR A 429 -9.25 -22.35 6.08
CA TYR A 429 -8.66 -21.53 7.14
C TYR A 429 -7.69 -22.36 8.00
N SER A 430 -6.45 -21.88 8.05
CA SER A 430 -5.37 -22.39 8.89
C SER A 430 -4.49 -21.23 9.32
N MET A 431 -3.70 -21.43 10.39
CA MET A 431 -2.73 -20.43 10.82
C MET A 431 -1.66 -20.19 9.74
N ASN A 432 -1.32 -21.21 8.95
CA ASN A 432 -0.43 -21.09 7.80
C ASN A 432 -0.97 -20.23 6.69
N LEU A 433 -2.25 -20.40 6.35
CA LEU A 433 -2.90 -19.54 5.38
C LEU A 433 -2.82 -18.09 5.83
N TYR A 434 -3.12 -17.83 7.11
CA TYR A 434 -3.04 -16.47 7.66
C TYR A 434 -1.61 -15.91 7.58
N ILE A 435 -0.61 -16.66 8.05
CA ILE A 435 0.81 -16.26 7.96
C ILE A 435 1.23 -16.00 6.50
N LYS A 436 0.79 -16.85 5.57
CA LYS A 436 1.07 -16.71 4.14
C LYS A 436 0.43 -15.46 3.54
N VAL A 437 -0.83 -15.20 3.89
CA VAL A 437 -1.56 -13.97 3.53
C VAL A 437 -0.78 -12.75 4.03
N ILE A 438 -0.34 -12.73 5.29
CA ILE A 438 0.48 -11.65 5.87
C ILE A 438 1.80 -11.50 5.12
N LYS A 439 2.51 -12.61 4.85
CA LYS A 439 3.81 -12.60 4.17
C LYS A 439 3.74 -12.00 2.76
N ASN A 440 2.70 -12.33 2.01
CA ASN A 440 2.56 -11.90 0.62
C ASN A 440 1.90 -10.51 0.48
N PHE A 441 1.42 -9.92 1.59
CA PHE A 441 0.85 -8.59 1.56
C PHE A 441 1.97 -7.58 1.30
N ARG A 442 1.71 -6.65 0.39
CA ARG A 442 2.68 -5.63 0.02
C ARG A 442 2.79 -4.57 1.13
N SER A 443 1.67 -3.96 1.50
CA SER A 443 1.60 -2.88 2.48
C SER A 443 2.12 -3.27 3.87
N SER A 444 3.23 -2.67 4.31
CA SER A 444 3.78 -2.83 5.66
C SER A 444 2.76 -2.54 6.77
N LEU A 445 1.89 -1.55 6.57
CA LEU A 445 0.78 -1.21 7.47
C LEU A 445 -0.21 -2.37 7.66
N LEU A 446 -0.70 -2.94 6.55
CA LEU A 446 -1.63 -4.08 6.64
C LEU A 446 -0.94 -5.33 7.20
N ARG A 447 0.33 -5.58 6.83
CA ARG A 447 1.11 -6.67 7.43
C ARG A 447 1.18 -6.53 8.94
N MET A 448 1.49 -5.34 9.44
CA MET A 448 1.58 -5.04 10.87
C MET A 448 0.25 -5.29 11.58
N LEU A 449 -0.86 -4.76 11.05
CA LEU A 449 -2.18 -4.92 11.66
C LEU A 449 -2.65 -6.38 11.65
N LEU A 450 -2.47 -7.08 10.53
CA LEU A 450 -2.87 -8.49 10.42
C LEU A 450 -2.00 -9.41 11.28
N ALA A 451 -0.70 -9.18 11.35
CA ALA A 451 0.19 -9.90 12.26
C ALA A 451 -0.18 -9.64 13.72
N HIS A 452 -0.55 -8.41 14.05
CA HIS A 452 -1.05 -8.07 15.38
C HIS A 452 -2.35 -8.81 15.71
N HIS A 453 -3.35 -8.78 14.83
CA HIS A 453 -4.62 -9.50 15.01
C HIS A 453 -4.42 -11.00 15.19
N LEU A 454 -3.48 -11.59 14.45
CA LEU A 454 -3.15 -13.00 14.59
C LEU A 454 -2.46 -13.28 15.93
N TYR A 455 -1.53 -12.41 16.36
CA TYR A 455 -0.85 -12.54 17.64
C TYR A 455 -1.82 -12.43 18.82
N THR A 456 -2.71 -11.42 18.84
CA THR A 456 -3.69 -11.23 19.92
C THR A 456 -4.66 -12.40 19.99
N LYS A 457 -5.01 -13.00 18.85
CA LYS A 457 -5.81 -14.23 18.79
C LYS A 457 -5.11 -15.44 19.40
N ILE A 458 -3.79 -15.56 19.23
CA ILE A 458 -3.01 -16.69 19.78
C ILE A 458 -2.72 -16.51 21.26
N SER A 459 -2.34 -15.30 21.67
CA SER A 459 -1.96 -14.99 23.06
C SER A 459 -3.17 -14.78 23.98
N GLY A 460 -4.32 -14.38 23.44
CA GLY A 460 -5.48 -13.95 24.22
C GLY A 460 -5.33 -12.56 24.85
N GLU A 461 -4.20 -11.89 24.64
CA GLU A 461 -3.89 -10.60 25.25
C GLU A 461 -4.08 -9.46 24.24
N ASN A 462 -4.89 -8.46 24.63
CA ASN A 462 -5.10 -7.25 23.82
C ASN A 462 -4.03 -6.21 24.16
N GLN A 463 -2.80 -6.44 23.71
CA GLN A 463 -1.68 -5.52 23.91
C GLN A 463 -1.65 -4.41 22.84
N GLN A 464 -1.03 -3.27 23.15
CA GLN A 464 -0.73 -2.27 22.13
C GLN A 464 0.37 -2.79 21.19
N ILE A 465 0.31 -2.40 19.90
CA ILE A 465 1.34 -2.72 18.92
C ILE A 465 2.70 -2.20 19.40
N SER A 466 3.68 -3.09 19.56
CA SER A 466 5.03 -2.79 20.06
C SER A 466 5.99 -3.95 19.76
N LEU A 467 7.25 -3.65 19.47
CA LEU A 467 8.36 -4.61 19.39
C LEU A 467 8.69 -5.27 20.74
N SER A 468 8.09 -4.83 21.85
CA SER A 468 8.15 -5.56 23.11
C SER A 468 7.42 -6.91 23.05
N ILE A 469 6.43 -7.06 22.16
CA ILE A 469 5.69 -8.32 21.96
C ILE A 469 6.63 -9.48 21.62
N PRO A 470 7.39 -9.45 20.50
CA PRO A 470 8.29 -10.55 20.15
C PRO A 470 9.39 -10.75 21.21
N PHE A 471 9.87 -9.67 21.83
CA PHE A 471 10.84 -9.75 22.93
C PHE A 471 10.29 -10.54 24.13
N ASN A 472 9.11 -10.18 24.61
CA ASN A 472 8.46 -10.84 25.75
C ASN A 472 8.07 -12.28 25.41
N ALA A 473 7.60 -12.53 24.19
CA ALA A 473 7.25 -13.87 23.74
C ALA A 473 8.47 -14.83 23.78
N ILE A 474 9.64 -14.35 23.35
CA ILE A 474 10.90 -15.11 23.40
C ILE A 474 11.40 -15.25 24.84
N HIS A 475 11.42 -14.15 25.60
CA HIS A 475 11.95 -14.12 26.96
C HIS A 475 11.15 -15.01 27.92
N ASN A 476 9.83 -14.95 27.83
CA ASN A 476 8.91 -15.74 28.68
C ASN A 476 8.70 -17.18 28.17
N ARG A 477 9.49 -17.63 27.18
CA ARG A 477 9.44 -18.99 26.61
C ARG A 477 8.05 -19.43 26.13
N TYR A 478 7.21 -18.50 25.62
CA TYR A 478 5.90 -18.85 25.05
C TYR A 478 6.01 -19.88 23.91
N LEU A 479 7.17 -19.93 23.25
CA LEU A 479 7.51 -20.91 22.23
C LEU A 479 7.43 -22.37 22.70
N ASP A 480 7.66 -22.63 23.98
CA ASP A 480 7.70 -23.99 24.53
C ASP A 480 6.27 -24.57 24.69
N HIS A 481 5.23 -23.74 24.57
CA HIS A 481 3.83 -24.18 24.58
C HIS A 481 3.35 -24.71 23.22
N PHE A 482 4.15 -24.62 22.15
CA PHE A 482 3.77 -25.06 20.82
C PHE A 482 4.49 -26.34 20.42
N SER A 483 3.74 -27.28 19.83
CA SER A 483 4.31 -28.53 19.32
C SER A 483 5.07 -28.31 18.01
N GLU A 484 6.10 -29.12 17.80
CA GLU A 484 6.78 -29.24 16.52
C GLU A 484 6.02 -30.27 15.67
N PHE A 485 5.34 -29.79 14.64
CA PHE A 485 4.77 -30.63 13.59
C PHE A 485 4.98 -29.96 12.25
N GLU A 486 5.29 -30.75 11.24
CA GLU A 486 5.38 -30.27 9.87
C GLU A 486 3.98 -30.20 9.28
N ASP A 487 3.57 -29.00 8.90
CA ASP A 487 2.42 -28.84 8.05
C ASP A 487 2.79 -29.31 6.65
N LYS A 488 2.16 -30.39 6.18
CA LYS A 488 2.29 -30.81 4.78
C LYS A 488 1.74 -29.69 3.90
N GLU A 489 2.62 -28.97 3.23
CA GLU A 489 2.20 -28.05 2.17
C GLU A 489 1.53 -28.87 1.08
N VAL A 490 0.28 -28.51 0.75
CA VAL A 490 -0.43 -29.12 -0.37
C VAL A 490 0.27 -28.63 -1.65
N THR A 491 1.09 -29.48 -2.24
CA THR A 491 1.68 -29.26 -3.55
C THR A 491 0.60 -29.50 -4.61
N ASN A 492 -0.02 -28.42 -5.08
CA ASN A 492 -0.80 -28.46 -6.31
C ASN A 492 0.17 -28.31 -7.48
N ASN A 493 0.19 -29.29 -8.39
CA ASN A 493 1.02 -29.24 -9.60
C ASN A 493 0.38 -28.37 -10.72
N GLU A 494 -0.89 -27.97 -10.57
CA GLU A 494 -1.58 -27.08 -11.50
C GLU A 494 -1.16 -25.61 -11.27
N LEU A 495 -0.88 -24.88 -12.37
CA LEU A 495 -0.49 -23.47 -12.31
C LEU A 495 -1.63 -22.58 -11.77
N TYR A 496 -2.86 -22.88 -12.17
CA TYR A 496 -4.06 -22.17 -11.75
C TYR A 496 -5.10 -23.19 -11.27
N PRO A 497 -5.05 -23.68 -10.03
CA PRO A 497 -6.06 -24.60 -9.52
C PRO A 497 -7.43 -23.92 -9.39
N VAL A 498 -8.51 -24.69 -9.56
CA VAL A 498 -9.89 -24.21 -9.34
C VAL A 498 -10.24 -24.29 -7.85
N HIS A 499 -10.98 -23.30 -7.33
CA HIS A 499 -11.46 -23.36 -5.96
C HIS A 499 -12.50 -24.48 -5.79
N THR A 500 -12.05 -25.64 -5.31
CA THR A 500 -12.94 -26.77 -5.00
C THR A 500 -13.38 -26.71 -3.55
N ILE A 501 -14.70 -26.63 -3.32
CA ILE A 501 -15.32 -26.78 -2.00
C ILE A 501 -15.23 -28.25 -1.58
N LYS A 502 -14.10 -28.66 -1.01
CA LYS A 502 -14.03 -29.84 -0.15
C LYS A 502 -13.95 -29.32 1.28
N LYS A 503 -14.96 -29.63 2.10
CA LYS A 503 -14.98 -29.23 3.51
C LYS A 503 -13.84 -29.96 4.21
N GLU A 504 -12.76 -29.25 4.51
CA GLU A 504 -11.74 -29.70 5.45
C GLU A 504 -12.08 -29.21 6.85
N LEU A 505 -11.80 -30.03 7.85
CA LEU A 505 -11.94 -29.63 9.26
C LEU A 505 -10.96 -28.48 9.53
N LYS A 506 -11.47 -27.33 10.01
CA LYS A 506 -10.65 -26.19 10.43
C LYS A 506 -9.71 -26.65 11.54
N LYS A 507 -8.41 -26.81 11.23
CA LYS A 507 -7.38 -27.11 12.22
C LYS A 507 -6.78 -25.81 12.74
N VAL A 508 -7.09 -25.47 13.99
CA VAL A 508 -6.54 -24.30 14.70
C VAL A 508 -5.35 -24.73 15.56
N LYS A 509 -4.42 -25.49 14.99
CA LYS A 509 -3.14 -25.77 15.67
C LYS A 509 -2.07 -24.89 15.05
N ILE A 510 -1.32 -24.20 15.89
CA ILE A 510 -0.13 -23.45 15.46
C ILE A 510 1.11 -24.23 15.87
N SER A 511 1.98 -24.51 14.91
CA SER A 511 3.28 -25.11 15.20
C SER A 511 4.23 -24.04 15.75
N ARG A 512 5.27 -24.49 16.45
CA ARG A 512 6.35 -23.63 16.92
C ARG A 512 6.95 -22.79 15.77
N ASN A 513 7.18 -23.40 14.61
CA ASN A 513 7.71 -22.74 13.42
C ASN A 513 6.78 -21.62 12.90
N ASN A 514 5.47 -21.88 12.87
CA ASN A 514 4.49 -20.90 12.43
C ASN A 514 4.42 -19.70 13.37
N TYR A 515 4.49 -19.94 14.67
CA TYR A 515 4.54 -18.86 15.65
C TYR A 515 5.82 -18.01 15.51
N LEU A 516 6.98 -18.64 15.27
CA LEU A 516 8.22 -17.91 14.99
C LEU A 516 8.11 -17.05 13.73
N LYS A 517 7.61 -17.62 12.62
CA LYS A 517 7.36 -16.89 11.36
C LYS A 517 6.42 -15.69 11.58
N LEU A 518 5.42 -15.84 12.45
CA LEU A 518 4.55 -14.72 12.82
C LEU A 518 5.31 -13.61 13.56
N LEU A 519 6.11 -13.95 14.57
CA LEU A 519 6.91 -12.96 15.31
C LEU A 519 7.92 -12.24 14.40
N LEU A 520 8.53 -12.97 13.46
CA LEU A 520 9.39 -12.46 12.39
C LEU A 520 8.65 -11.43 11.53
N LEU A 521 7.53 -11.82 10.93
CA LEU A 521 6.71 -10.96 10.08
C LEU A 521 6.18 -9.73 10.82
N TYR A 522 5.80 -9.91 12.08
CA TYR A 522 5.37 -8.82 12.96
C TYR A 522 6.49 -7.80 13.16
N THR A 523 7.68 -8.27 13.53
CA THR A 523 8.87 -7.44 13.77
C THR A 523 9.27 -6.66 12.52
N GLU A 524 9.31 -7.33 11.37
CA GLU A 524 9.62 -6.73 10.07
C GLU A 524 8.60 -5.64 9.71
N ALA A 525 7.30 -5.94 9.85
CA ALA A 525 6.24 -5.00 9.51
C ALA A 525 6.22 -3.76 10.41
N VAL A 526 6.37 -3.94 11.73
CA VAL A 526 6.45 -2.82 12.69
C VAL A 526 7.68 -1.97 12.39
N SER A 527 8.85 -2.60 12.20
CA SER A 527 10.11 -1.88 11.94
C SER A 527 10.05 -1.09 10.63
N SER A 528 9.43 -1.66 9.60
CA SER A 528 9.25 -1.03 8.30
C SER A 528 8.24 0.12 8.35
N TYR A 529 7.09 -0.08 8.99
CA TYR A 529 6.04 0.94 9.09
C TYR A 529 6.50 2.16 9.89
N TYR A 530 7.16 1.95 11.03
CA TYR A 530 7.70 3.01 11.88
C TYR A 530 9.11 3.48 11.47
N GLN A 531 9.69 2.95 10.40
CA GLN A 531 10.99 3.39 9.88
C GLN A 531 12.12 3.29 10.92
N LEU A 532 12.04 2.33 11.84
CA LEU A 532 12.95 2.23 12.99
C LEU A 532 14.39 2.04 12.54
N LYS A 533 14.61 1.25 11.48
CA LYS A 533 15.94 1.07 10.87
C LYS A 533 16.53 2.41 10.39
N ASN A 534 15.76 3.19 9.64
CA ASN A 534 16.20 4.48 9.10
C ASN A 534 16.47 5.49 10.23
N CYS A 535 15.67 5.46 11.29
CA CYS A 535 15.93 6.23 12.51
C CYS A 535 17.27 5.85 13.14
N VAL A 536 17.57 4.56 13.33
CA VAL A 536 18.86 4.12 13.89
C VAL A 536 20.04 4.54 13.02
N ILE A 537 19.95 4.37 11.70
CA ILE A 537 21.02 4.76 10.76
C ILE A 537 21.29 6.26 10.86
N GLU A 538 20.25 7.08 10.85
CA GLU A 538 20.40 8.53 10.87
C GLU A 538 20.89 9.03 12.24
N ILE A 539 20.45 8.41 13.34
CA ILE A 539 20.96 8.72 14.69
C ILE A 539 22.46 8.44 14.77
N LYS A 540 22.93 7.31 14.22
CA LYS A 540 24.36 7.00 14.19
C LYS A 540 25.15 8.05 13.43
N LYS A 541 24.71 8.43 12.23
CA LYS A 541 25.36 9.49 11.44
C LYS A 541 25.46 10.82 12.19
N GLU A 542 24.40 11.23 12.88
CA GLU A 542 24.39 12.49 13.65
C GLU A 542 25.26 12.43 14.91
N VAL A 543 25.50 11.23 15.45
CA VAL A 543 26.43 11.00 16.57
C VAL A 543 27.88 10.95 16.06
N ASP A 544 28.15 10.23 14.97
CA ASP A 544 29.49 10.13 14.36
C ASP A 544 29.96 11.48 13.80
N ASN A 545 29.05 12.31 13.28
CA ASN A 545 29.35 13.68 12.83
C ASN A 545 29.60 14.66 13.99
N ARG A 546 29.30 14.28 15.23
CA ARG A 546 29.62 15.04 16.43
C ARG A 546 30.76 14.32 17.14
N GLU A 547 32.00 14.68 16.81
CA GLU A 547 33.19 14.39 17.65
C GLU A 547 33.04 15.03 19.05
N ILE A 548 32.14 14.48 19.85
CA ILE A 548 31.95 14.74 21.28
C ILE A 548 31.70 13.38 21.93
N LEU A 549 32.62 12.45 21.70
CA LEU A 549 32.62 11.12 22.32
C LEU A 549 33.89 10.82 23.13
N THR A 550 34.92 11.66 23.01
CA THR A 550 36.13 11.59 23.85
C THR A 550 36.02 12.32 25.20
N GLN A 551 34.93 13.03 25.48
CA GLN A 551 34.73 13.75 26.75
C GLN A 551 33.64 13.16 27.67
N LEU A 552 32.98 12.07 27.27
CA LEU A 552 31.85 11.50 28.02
C LEU A 552 32.07 10.05 28.47
N GLU A 553 33.28 9.52 28.35
CA GLU A 553 33.63 8.18 28.85
C GLU A 553 33.87 8.13 30.37
N ASP A 554 34.02 9.27 31.05
CA ASP A 554 34.15 9.32 32.50
C ASP A 554 32.89 9.86 33.19
N LYS A 555 32.17 8.92 33.83
CA LYS A 555 30.93 9.05 34.62
C LYS A 555 29.66 8.91 33.78
N PHE A 556 28.92 7.83 33.96
CA PHE A 556 27.94 7.75 35.05
C PHE A 556 27.41 6.33 35.20
N ALA A 557 27.13 5.95 36.45
CA ALA A 557 26.48 4.70 36.83
C ALA A 557 24.97 4.94 37.05
N LEU A 558 24.19 3.91 36.73
CA LEU A 558 22.89 3.54 37.29
C LEU A 558 22.09 4.65 37.98
N THR A 559 21.10 5.21 37.28
CA THR A 559 19.89 5.74 37.93
C THR A 559 18.65 5.41 37.11
N VAL A 560 17.69 4.76 37.78
CA VAL A 560 16.33 4.53 37.32
C VAL A 560 15.65 5.90 37.21
N PHE A 561 15.43 6.38 35.98
CA PHE A 561 14.73 7.65 35.78
C PHE A 561 13.26 7.52 36.15
N ASN A 562 12.83 8.38 37.07
CA ASN A 562 11.44 8.54 37.47
C ASN A 562 10.61 9.05 36.28
N LYS A 563 9.53 8.35 35.93
CA LYS A 563 8.66 8.63 34.76
C LYS A 563 8.17 10.08 34.73
N ASN A 564 8.04 10.70 35.90
CA ASN A 564 7.58 12.09 36.08
C ASN A 564 8.62 13.14 35.66
N ASP A 565 9.92 12.88 35.86
CA ASP A 565 11.01 13.83 35.59
C ASP A 565 11.28 13.95 34.07
N PHE A 566 11.17 12.85 33.32
CA PHE A 566 11.20 12.90 31.86
C PHE A 566 10.00 13.66 31.27
N LEU A 567 8.79 13.45 31.83
CA LEU A 567 7.58 14.13 31.39
C LEU A 567 7.64 15.64 31.65
N GLU A 568 8.22 16.10 32.76
CA GLU A 568 8.47 17.51 33.03
C GLU A 568 9.53 18.13 32.12
N ARG A 569 10.63 17.43 31.87
CA ARG A 569 11.66 17.94 30.94
C ARG A 569 11.14 18.04 29.51
N VAL A 570 10.29 17.10 29.06
CA VAL A 570 9.58 17.18 27.77
C VAL A 570 8.47 18.25 27.76
N LYS A 571 7.96 18.69 28.93
CA LYS A 571 7.08 19.88 29.01
C LYS A 571 7.81 21.18 28.70
N ASN A 572 9.11 21.25 28.98
CA ASN A 572 9.93 22.45 28.79
C ASN A 572 10.65 22.50 27.43
N ILE A 573 10.55 21.45 26.61
CA ILE A 573 11.03 21.47 25.23
C ILE A 573 9.97 22.19 24.38
N ASP A 574 10.31 23.36 23.85
CA ASP A 574 9.47 24.02 22.86
C ASP A 574 9.48 23.23 21.54
N LEU A 575 8.50 22.34 21.40
CA LEU A 575 8.28 21.57 20.16
C LEU A 575 7.80 22.45 18.99
N ASN A 576 7.46 23.72 19.24
CA ASN A 576 7.13 24.71 18.22
C ASN A 576 8.35 25.48 17.72
N GLU A 577 9.54 25.25 18.28
CA GLU A 577 10.77 25.80 17.74
C GLU A 577 10.92 25.28 16.30
N LYS A 578 10.74 26.20 15.34
CA LYS A 578 10.95 25.93 13.92
C LYS A 578 12.37 25.41 13.81
N VAL A 579 12.51 24.11 13.58
CA VAL A 579 13.80 23.54 13.18
C VAL A 579 14.11 24.17 11.83
N LEU A 580 14.87 25.26 11.86
CA LEU A 580 15.56 25.78 10.70
C LEU A 580 16.52 24.67 10.27
N LEU A 581 16.08 23.91 9.29
CA LEU A 581 16.94 23.05 8.49
C LEU A 581 18.03 23.97 7.95
N ARG A 582 19.30 23.70 8.29
CA ARG A 582 20.43 24.40 7.67
C ARG A 582 20.36 24.19 6.15
N ASP A 583 20.70 25.25 5.44
CA ASP A 583 20.74 25.51 4.00
C ASP A 583 21.13 24.33 3.09
N ILE A 584 20.23 23.34 2.98
CA ILE A 584 20.19 22.39 1.88
C ILE A 584 18.72 22.33 1.45
N ASP A 585 18.44 22.93 0.29
CA ASP A 585 17.16 23.10 -0.40
C ASP A 585 16.13 24.09 0.20
N ILE A 586 16.51 25.37 0.19
CA ILE A 586 15.64 26.53 0.47
C ILE A 586 14.55 26.74 -0.61
N GLU A 587 14.53 26.02 -1.73
CA GLU A 587 13.45 26.19 -2.72
C GLU A 587 12.12 25.47 -2.39
N TYR A 588 12.03 24.75 -1.26
CA TYR A 588 10.83 23.96 -0.90
C TYR A 588 10.22 24.29 0.47
N SER A 589 10.23 25.56 0.90
CA SER A 589 9.58 26.01 2.13
C SER A 589 8.06 26.23 1.97
N ASN A 590 7.32 25.15 1.75
CA ASN A 590 6.04 24.91 2.43
C ASN A 590 6.26 23.62 3.22
N SER A 591 6.88 23.76 4.39
CA SER A 591 7.43 22.66 5.15
C SER A 591 6.34 21.75 5.70
N ILE A 592 6.12 20.61 5.06
CA ILE A 592 5.47 19.45 5.69
C ILE A 592 6.25 19.12 6.96
N HIS A 593 5.70 19.51 8.10
CA HIS A 593 6.24 19.19 9.40
C HIS A 593 5.45 18.02 9.97
N VAL A 594 6.06 16.83 9.99
CA VAL A 594 5.53 15.73 10.80
C VAL A 594 5.54 16.20 12.25
N GLN A 595 4.39 16.11 12.92
CA GLN A 595 4.28 16.40 14.34
C GLN A 595 4.37 15.10 15.11
N LEU A 596 5.20 15.12 16.16
CA LEU A 596 5.27 14.04 17.13
C LEU A 596 4.74 14.57 18.46
N THR A 597 3.66 13.96 18.93
CA THR A 597 3.15 14.14 20.28
C THR A 597 4.15 13.57 21.28
N LYS A 598 4.03 14.00 22.55
CA LYS A 598 4.87 13.48 23.64
C LYS A 598 4.76 11.96 23.79
N GLN A 599 3.57 11.42 23.56
CA GLN A 599 3.30 9.98 23.61
C GLN A 599 4.01 9.24 22.47
N GLU A 600 3.95 9.78 21.24
CA GLU A 600 4.66 9.22 20.09
C GLU A 600 6.18 9.26 20.29
N CYS A 601 6.72 10.36 20.83
CA CYS A 601 8.14 10.46 21.18
C CYS A 601 8.57 9.37 22.17
N PHE A 602 7.77 9.14 23.22
CA PHE A 602 8.04 8.08 24.20
C PHE A 602 7.95 6.70 23.57
N PHE A 603 6.93 6.47 22.74
CA PHE A 603 6.76 5.24 21.97
C PHE A 603 7.99 4.96 21.11
N TYR A 604 8.41 5.89 20.26
CA TYR A 604 9.60 5.72 19.40
C TYR A 604 10.87 5.41 20.19
N ARG A 605 11.06 6.07 21.33
CA ARG A 605 12.21 5.78 22.20
C ARG A 605 12.19 4.33 22.68
N LEU A 606 11.03 3.85 23.13
CA LEU A 606 10.86 2.48 23.59
C LEU A 606 11.06 1.48 22.44
N GLU A 607 10.49 1.76 21.28
CA GLU A 607 10.59 0.89 20.10
C GLU A 607 12.02 0.84 19.54
N LEU A 608 12.75 1.94 19.50
CA LEU A 608 14.17 1.95 19.11
C LEU A 608 15.02 1.16 20.10
N ARG A 609 14.75 1.29 21.41
CA ARG A 609 15.40 0.47 22.43
C ARG A 609 15.09 -1.01 22.21
N ASN A 610 13.82 -1.37 22.02
CA ASN A 610 13.41 -2.75 21.79
C ASN A 610 14.07 -3.31 20.53
N PHE A 611 14.06 -2.55 19.43
CA PHE A 611 14.72 -2.90 18.17
C PHE A 611 16.22 -3.20 18.35
N LEU A 612 16.94 -2.37 19.13
CA LEU A 612 18.35 -2.61 19.43
C LEU A 612 18.58 -3.75 20.43
N MET A 613 17.64 -3.97 21.36
CA MET A 613 17.70 -5.06 22.32
C MET A 613 17.41 -6.41 21.68
N LEU A 614 16.54 -6.47 20.66
CA LEU A 614 16.32 -7.69 19.87
C LEU A 614 17.65 -8.18 19.28
N ARG A 615 18.51 -7.28 18.78
CA ARG A 615 19.87 -7.64 18.33
C ARG A 615 20.71 -8.28 19.44
N LYS A 616 20.61 -7.78 20.68
CA LYS A 616 21.40 -8.26 21.84
C LYS A 616 20.88 -9.60 22.37
N VAL A 617 19.58 -9.74 22.56
CA VAL A 617 18.97 -10.99 23.06
C VAL A 617 19.23 -12.14 22.11
N VAL A 618 19.14 -11.89 20.80
CA VAL A 618 19.35 -12.96 19.83
C VAL A 618 20.85 -13.32 19.70
N SER A 619 21.76 -12.39 19.93
CA SER A 619 23.20 -12.71 20.07
C SER A 619 23.55 -13.50 21.33
N GLN A 620 22.66 -13.53 22.33
CA GLN A 620 22.86 -14.22 23.62
C GLN A 620 22.06 -15.53 23.73
N SER A 621 21.16 -15.84 22.79
CA SER A 621 20.42 -17.09 22.79
C SER A 621 21.30 -18.23 22.26
N GLU A 622 21.77 -19.10 23.16
CA GLU A 622 22.63 -20.25 22.85
C GLU A 622 21.90 -21.40 22.11
N ASN A 623 20.58 -21.31 21.93
CA ASN A 623 19.81 -22.34 21.23
C ASN A 623 19.89 -22.19 19.71
N TYR A 624 20.04 -23.30 18.98
CA TYR A 624 20.04 -23.40 17.51
C TYR A 624 18.91 -22.60 16.84
N LEU A 625 17.71 -22.61 17.44
CA LEU A 625 16.54 -21.85 16.99
C LEU A 625 16.74 -20.33 17.11
N GLY A 626 17.43 -19.90 18.17
CA GLY A 626 17.89 -18.53 18.36
C GLY A 626 18.91 -18.13 17.30
N THR A 627 19.79 -19.05 16.88
CA THR A 627 20.77 -18.82 15.80
C THR A 627 20.14 -18.77 14.39
N VAL A 628 19.10 -19.56 14.11
CA VAL A 628 18.36 -19.46 12.83
C VAL A 628 17.55 -18.17 12.78
N MET A 629 16.84 -17.84 13.86
CA MET A 629 16.18 -16.53 13.98
C MET A 629 17.19 -15.38 13.96
N PHE A 630 18.39 -15.57 14.53
CA PHE A 630 19.49 -14.60 14.44
C PHE A 630 19.85 -14.35 13.01
N ASN A 631 20.08 -15.38 12.21
CA ASN A 631 20.49 -15.19 10.82
C ASN A 631 19.37 -14.53 10.00
N GLU A 632 18.11 -14.93 10.17
CA GLU A 632 16.98 -14.30 9.46
C GLU A 632 16.69 -12.86 9.95
N TRP A 633 16.78 -12.58 11.26
CA TRP A 633 16.67 -11.22 11.80
C TRP A 633 17.86 -10.35 11.45
N MET A 634 19.07 -10.92 11.40
CA MET A 634 20.27 -10.21 10.99
C MET A 634 20.23 -9.88 9.50
N GLU A 635 19.62 -10.71 8.64
CA GLU A 635 19.32 -10.33 7.25
C GLU A 635 18.31 -9.16 7.19
N ILE A 636 17.24 -9.17 8.00
CA ILE A 636 16.29 -8.03 8.12
C ILE A 636 16.98 -6.76 8.66
N LEU A 637 17.99 -6.90 9.52
CA LEU A 637 18.79 -5.78 10.04
C LEU A 637 19.90 -5.34 9.05
N ARG A 638 20.34 -6.21 8.13
CA ARG A 638 21.38 -5.96 7.12
C ARG A 638 20.80 -5.35 5.83
N MET A 639 19.68 -5.85 5.31
CA MET A 639 18.91 -5.28 4.16
C MET A 639 18.20 -4.00 4.55
#